data_AF-A0A1H9FI61-F1
#
_entry.id   AF-A0A1H9FI61-F1
#
_cell.length_a   1.000
_cell.length_b   1.000
_cell.length_c   1.000
_cell.angle_alpha   90.00
_cell.angle_beta   90.00
_cell.angle_gamma   90.00
#
_symmetry.space_group_name_H-M   'P 1'
#
loop_
_entity.id
_entity.type
_entity.pdbx_description
1 polymer ?
#
loop_
_entity_poly.entity_id
_entity_poly.type
_entity_poly.pdbx_seq_one_letter_code
_entity_poly.pdbx_strand_id
1 'polypeptide(L)'
;MNTEVPGRTPTVDPVCGMPVEETSAAPRTTYEGQPYFFCSPHCLEQFEAAPGKYVRAPAARARAPFTAHAEQPMQATSGKERAGLAKDPVCGMLVDKATALHSERGGRTYYFCSTSCQRIFESPETELKSMRRRVTIALTGVLALAILRAGAFIGLAAGATILTWAPIPALPWFTWGMWLFLLVTPVQFIGGWSFYKGAFNTLRNRTINMDLLIALGTSVAYFYSVAVLFFPEVLPVKVDERAVYFEVSAVIIAFVLLGRYMEEIIKKHSSAAVRKLLDLKPATARVIRDGVETEIPADSVMVGETVVVRPGERIATDGLVTEGSSAVDESMLTGESMPVEKQPGARVIGGTLNRTGSFRFEATRIGAETALAQIIRMVEEAQASSAPIQRIADQVTRYFVPAVVGTAVLAFVGWWLAGNFPQGLLAFIAVLIIACPCALGIATPAALMVGVGRGAQAGILIRGGEILEKAEKLDTVVFDKTGTLTRGEPALTDVLPLGGFDRGQALRLAASLEVDSEHPLAEAILRGAREEGIEPARVQGFDSIPGHGVRGEIDGHTVLLGNRRLMEREGVALGDAESELERLQADGKTAMLLAEGGRLAAIVAVADTLKHEALEAIVALRAEGIEVVMLTGDNARTAEAIGRALGIDRVIADVLPADKAKAIKALQAAGKVVAMVGDGVNDAPALATADIGIAIGSGSDVAKETGGIILVRSDVRDVVTGIRLSRATMRTIKRNLFWAFVYNSIGVPIAALGLLNPILAAAAMALSSLSVIVNSALLKRATIGSA
;
A
#
# COMPACT_ATOMS: atom_id res chain seq x y z
N MET A 1 15.08 -31.38 49.52
CA MET A 1 14.68 -32.62 48.82
C MET A 1 13.52 -32.25 47.91
N ASN A 2 13.84 -31.81 46.69
CA ASN A 2 12.89 -31.60 45.59
C ASN A 2 13.74 -31.60 44.32
N THR A 3 13.69 -32.70 43.60
CA THR A 3 14.39 -32.94 42.35
C THR A 3 13.63 -32.28 41.21
N GLU A 4 14.29 -31.37 40.50
CA GLU A 4 13.84 -30.86 39.21
C GLU A 4 13.82 -32.01 38.18
N VAL A 5 12.70 -32.15 37.46
CA VAL A 5 12.57 -33.03 36.30
C VAL A 5 12.80 -32.19 35.05
N PRO A 6 13.75 -32.53 34.16
CA PRO A 6 14.00 -31.77 32.93
C PRO A 6 12.87 -31.97 31.91
N GLY A 7 12.49 -30.87 31.24
CA GLY A 7 11.41 -30.81 30.26
C GLY A 7 11.57 -31.80 29.11
N ARG A 8 10.54 -32.62 28.91
CA ARG A 8 10.43 -33.53 27.75
C ARG A 8 9.85 -32.78 26.56
N THR A 9 10.45 -32.98 25.39
CA THR A 9 9.96 -32.47 24.10
C THR A 9 8.56 -33.02 23.82
N PRO A 10 7.57 -32.16 23.48
CA PRO A 10 6.24 -32.64 23.10
C PRO A 10 6.33 -33.42 21.78
N THR A 11 5.93 -34.69 21.81
CA THR A 11 5.67 -35.49 20.60
C THR A 11 4.36 -35.06 19.96
N VAL A 12 4.21 -35.22 18.65
CA VAL A 12 3.02 -34.75 17.91
C VAL A 12 2.15 -35.94 17.55
N ASP A 13 0.83 -35.84 17.81
CA ASP A 13 -0.16 -36.82 17.37
C ASP A 13 -0.14 -36.90 15.82
N PRO A 14 0.13 -38.07 15.22
CA PRO A 14 0.30 -38.21 13.78
C PRO A 14 -1.02 -38.10 12.99
N VAL A 15 -2.18 -38.18 13.66
CA VAL A 15 -3.50 -38.09 13.03
C VAL A 15 -3.98 -36.64 12.98
N CYS A 16 -3.85 -35.89 14.08
CA CYS A 16 -4.40 -34.53 14.18
C CYS A 16 -3.36 -33.40 14.30
N GLY A 17 -2.08 -33.73 14.53
CA GLY A 17 -1.01 -32.73 14.65
C GLY A 17 -0.95 -32.00 16.00
N MET A 18 -1.75 -32.40 17.00
CA MET A 18 -1.70 -31.81 18.33
C MET A 18 -0.46 -32.26 19.12
N PRO A 19 0.20 -31.38 19.88
CA PRO A 19 1.28 -31.77 20.77
C PRO A 19 0.73 -32.62 21.92
N VAL A 20 1.34 -33.78 22.15
CA VAL A 20 1.03 -34.74 23.20
C VAL A 20 2.25 -34.86 24.11
N GLU A 21 2.05 -34.63 25.40
CA GLU A 21 3.07 -34.88 26.41
C GLU A 21 3.19 -36.40 26.67
N GLU A 22 4.42 -36.92 26.66
CA GLU A 22 4.74 -38.32 26.96
C GLU A 22 4.53 -38.65 28.46
N THR A 23 3.26 -38.63 28.90
CA THR A 23 2.83 -39.04 30.23
C THR A 23 2.29 -40.46 30.21
N SER A 24 2.32 -41.17 31.35
CA SER A 24 1.84 -42.56 31.44
C SER A 24 0.34 -42.73 31.19
N ALA A 25 -0.42 -41.64 31.09
CA ALA A 25 -1.86 -41.62 30.89
C ALA A 25 -2.29 -41.36 29.42
N ALA A 26 -1.36 -41.00 28.53
CA ALA A 26 -1.68 -40.74 27.13
C ALA A 26 -1.93 -42.07 26.37
N PRO A 27 -2.98 -42.17 25.53
CA PRO A 27 -3.17 -43.28 24.61
C PRO A 27 -1.95 -43.47 23.71
N ARG A 28 -1.47 -44.70 23.56
CA ARG A 28 -0.26 -45.01 22.78
C ARG A 28 -0.37 -46.36 22.10
N THR A 29 0.26 -46.48 20.94
CA THR A 29 0.42 -47.74 20.20
C THR A 29 1.83 -47.86 19.64
N THR A 30 2.24 -49.06 19.24
CA THR A 30 3.56 -49.28 18.63
C THR A 30 3.37 -49.77 17.20
N TYR A 31 3.93 -49.04 16.24
CA TYR A 31 3.89 -49.41 14.82
C TYR A 31 5.31 -49.35 14.25
N GLU A 32 5.73 -50.40 13.53
CA GLU A 32 7.11 -50.57 13.01
C GLU A 32 8.22 -50.34 14.06
N GLY A 33 7.97 -50.74 15.31
CA GLY A 33 8.94 -50.64 16.41
C GLY A 33 9.11 -49.24 17.01
N GLN A 34 8.32 -48.25 16.56
CA GLN A 34 8.29 -46.89 17.11
C GLN A 34 7.01 -46.65 17.92
N PRO A 35 7.10 -46.08 19.14
CA PRO A 35 5.92 -45.70 19.91
C PRO A 35 5.29 -44.42 19.35
N TYR A 36 3.98 -44.44 19.15
CA TYR A 36 3.16 -43.29 18.79
C TYR A 36 2.22 -42.93 19.94
N PHE A 37 2.08 -41.63 20.22
CA PHE A 37 1.23 -41.10 21.28
C PHE A 37 0.10 -40.27 20.67
N PHE A 38 -1.09 -40.36 21.25
CA PHE A 38 -2.30 -39.73 20.72
C PHE A 38 -2.96 -38.82 21.74
N CYS A 39 -3.57 -37.75 21.26
CA CYS A 39 -4.27 -36.78 22.12
C CYS A 39 -5.62 -37.31 22.63
N SER A 40 -6.16 -38.35 22.01
CA SER A 40 -7.46 -38.94 22.36
C SER A 40 -7.56 -40.42 21.91
N PRO A 41 -8.45 -41.22 22.54
CA PRO A 41 -8.75 -42.58 22.07
C PRO A 41 -9.24 -42.63 20.61
N HIS A 42 -9.93 -41.58 20.15
CA HIS A 42 -10.41 -41.47 18.78
C HIS A 42 -9.27 -41.38 17.75
N CYS A 43 -8.20 -40.63 18.06
CA CYS A 43 -7.01 -40.54 17.19
C CYS A 43 -6.24 -41.87 17.17
N LEU A 44 -6.19 -42.58 18.31
CA LEU A 44 -5.64 -43.93 18.38
C LEU A 44 -6.40 -44.90 17.46
N GLU A 45 -7.75 -44.94 17.55
CA GLU A 45 -8.58 -45.81 16.71
C GLU A 45 -8.40 -45.50 15.21
N GLN A 46 -8.34 -44.22 14.82
CA GLN A 46 -8.09 -43.82 13.43
C GLN A 46 -6.70 -44.22 12.93
N PHE A 47 -5.69 -44.17 13.79
CA PHE A 47 -4.34 -44.61 13.46
C PHE A 47 -4.27 -46.13 13.30
N GLU A 48 -4.87 -46.89 14.22
CA GLU A 48 -4.91 -48.36 14.14
C GLU A 48 -5.70 -48.87 12.93
N ALA A 49 -6.72 -48.14 12.49
CA ALA A 49 -7.49 -48.46 11.29
C ALA A 49 -6.69 -48.32 9.99
N ALA A 50 -5.74 -47.39 9.90
CA ALA A 50 -4.93 -47.17 8.69
C ALA A 50 -3.56 -46.52 8.99
N PRO A 51 -2.60 -47.25 9.61
CA PRO A 51 -1.35 -46.65 10.11
C PRO A 51 -0.47 -46.07 9.00
N GLY A 52 -0.40 -46.74 7.85
CA GLY A 52 0.45 -46.33 6.71
C GLY A 52 0.05 -44.99 6.07
N LYS A 53 -1.15 -44.47 6.35
CA LYS A 53 -1.57 -43.12 5.91
C LYS A 53 -0.87 -42.01 6.69
N TYR A 54 -0.44 -42.29 7.92
CA TYR A 54 0.05 -41.30 8.88
C TYR A 54 1.56 -41.39 9.13
N VAL A 55 2.23 -42.43 8.63
CA VAL A 55 3.69 -42.61 8.78
C VAL A 55 4.39 -42.23 7.45
N ARG A 56 5.14 -41.11 7.44
CA ARG A 56 6.01 -40.73 6.30
C ARG A 56 7.44 -41.28 6.49
N ALA A 57 7.99 -41.90 5.45
CA ALA A 57 9.36 -42.47 5.44
C ALA A 57 10.47 -41.37 5.46
N PRO A 58 11.65 -41.62 6.07
CA PRO A 58 12.70 -40.62 6.25
C PRO A 58 13.64 -40.53 5.03
N ALA A 59 13.80 -39.32 4.45
CA ALA A 59 14.80 -39.04 3.41
C ALA A 59 16.13 -38.50 4.00
N ALA A 60 17.24 -39.02 3.46
CA ALA A 60 18.60 -38.93 3.98
C ALA A 60 19.25 -37.52 3.94
N ARG A 61 19.97 -37.18 5.02
CA ARG A 61 20.95 -36.07 5.05
C ARG A 61 22.35 -36.60 4.77
N ALA A 62 22.94 -36.22 3.62
CA ALA A 62 24.35 -36.43 3.34
C ALA A 62 25.20 -35.31 4.00
N ARG A 63 26.28 -35.71 4.68
CA ARG A 63 27.32 -34.86 5.30
C ARG A 63 28.53 -34.73 4.37
N ALA A 64 29.15 -33.54 4.34
CA ALA A 64 30.57 -33.33 4.02
C ALA A 64 31.07 -32.02 4.71
N PRO A 65 32.38 -31.78 4.90
CA PRO A 65 33.03 -31.90 6.21
C PRO A 65 33.56 -30.58 6.81
N PHE A 66 33.83 -30.64 8.12
CA PHE A 66 34.48 -29.60 8.94
C PHE A 66 35.92 -29.34 8.48
N THR A 67 36.27 -28.06 8.27
CA THR A 67 37.62 -27.55 8.51
C THR A 67 37.53 -26.35 9.45
N ALA A 68 38.32 -26.38 10.51
CA ALA A 68 38.46 -25.32 11.49
C ALA A 68 39.68 -24.48 11.14
N HIS A 69 39.56 -23.16 11.14
CA HIS A 69 40.53 -22.21 11.74
C HIS A 69 39.99 -20.77 11.63
N ALA A 70 39.84 -20.17 12.82
CA ALA A 70 40.19 -18.81 13.24
C ALA A 70 39.81 -17.54 12.44
N GLU A 71 39.41 -16.53 13.23
CA GLU A 71 39.31 -15.08 12.98
C GLU A 71 38.02 -14.54 12.34
N GLN A 72 37.03 -14.25 13.20
CA GLN A 72 35.98 -13.27 12.95
C GLN A 72 36.40 -11.91 13.56
N PRO A 73 36.32 -10.79 12.81
CA PRO A 73 36.13 -9.48 13.41
C PRO A 73 34.64 -9.29 13.76
N MET A 74 34.41 -8.69 14.93
CA MET A 74 33.11 -8.30 15.48
C MET A 74 32.18 -7.67 14.42
N GLN A 75 31.02 -8.30 14.19
CA GLN A 75 29.85 -7.65 13.60
C GLN A 75 28.77 -7.47 14.66
N ALA A 76 28.31 -6.22 14.73
CA ALA A 76 27.36 -5.70 15.70
C ALA A 76 26.01 -6.42 15.66
N THR A 77 25.55 -6.78 16.85
CA THR A 77 24.22 -7.29 17.16
C THR A 77 23.16 -6.20 17.03
N SER A 78 22.28 -6.25 16.02
CA SER A 78 21.00 -5.51 16.06
C SER A 78 19.84 -6.14 15.29
N GLY A 79 19.92 -7.43 14.92
CA GLY A 79 18.93 -8.08 14.04
C GLY A 79 17.91 -9.02 14.71
N LYS A 80 18.16 -9.50 15.94
CA LYS A 80 17.39 -10.63 16.51
C LYS A 80 16.24 -10.26 17.47
N GLU A 81 16.08 -9.00 17.89
CA GLU A 81 15.07 -8.61 18.89
C GLU A 81 13.68 -8.23 18.32
N ARG A 82 13.46 -8.19 17.00
CA ARG A 82 12.19 -7.70 16.42
C ARG A 82 11.16 -8.76 16.01
N ALA A 83 11.45 -10.05 16.16
CA ALA A 83 10.52 -11.12 15.73
C ALA A 83 9.25 -11.23 16.61
N GLY A 84 9.29 -10.75 17.87
CA GLY A 84 8.19 -10.83 18.84
C GLY A 84 7.29 -9.60 18.91
N LEU A 85 7.61 -8.51 18.19
CA LEU A 85 6.87 -7.25 18.30
C LEU A 85 5.85 -7.11 17.15
N ALA A 86 4.61 -6.80 17.47
CA ALA A 86 3.57 -6.38 16.55
C ALA A 86 3.27 -4.89 16.72
N LYS A 87 2.74 -4.24 15.68
CA LYS A 87 2.39 -2.83 15.73
C LYS A 87 0.89 -2.69 15.97
N ASP A 88 0.50 -1.86 16.94
CA ASP A 88 -0.89 -1.51 17.17
C ASP A 88 -1.44 -0.73 15.96
N PRO A 89 -2.50 -1.22 15.28
CA PRO A 89 -3.02 -0.60 14.06
C PRO A 89 -3.75 0.72 14.31
N VAL A 90 -4.11 1.04 15.56
CA VAL A 90 -4.80 2.28 15.93
C VAL A 90 -3.81 3.36 16.33
N CYS A 91 -2.85 3.05 17.21
CA CYS A 91 -1.93 4.06 17.75
C CYS A 91 -0.50 3.96 17.21
N GLY A 92 -0.14 2.87 16.54
CA GLY A 92 1.18 2.68 15.95
C GLY A 92 2.28 2.25 16.93
N MET A 93 1.98 2.02 18.21
CA MET A 93 2.95 1.52 19.19
C MET A 93 3.37 0.07 18.90
N LEU A 94 4.65 -0.22 19.09
CA LEU A 94 5.17 -1.58 19.05
C LEU A 94 4.86 -2.29 20.38
N VAL A 95 4.20 -3.44 20.28
CA VAL A 95 3.69 -4.24 21.39
C VAL A 95 4.15 -5.67 21.23
N ASP A 96 4.49 -6.34 22.33
CA ASP A 96 4.94 -7.73 22.27
C ASP A 96 3.74 -8.65 22.00
N LYS A 97 3.81 -9.48 20.95
CA LYS A 97 2.74 -10.41 20.55
C LYS A 97 2.33 -11.37 21.67
N ALA A 98 3.24 -11.71 22.58
CA ALA A 98 2.96 -12.61 23.68
C ALA A 98 2.12 -11.98 24.80
N THR A 99 2.15 -10.65 24.93
CA THR A 99 1.49 -9.93 26.06
C THR A 99 0.42 -8.93 25.61
N ALA A 100 0.38 -8.61 24.32
CA ALA A 100 -0.56 -7.65 23.77
C ALA A 100 -1.98 -8.22 23.66
N LEU A 101 -2.97 -7.33 23.85
CA LEU A 101 -4.37 -7.62 23.56
C LEU A 101 -4.50 -7.93 22.06
N HIS A 102 -5.44 -8.79 21.66
CA HIS A 102 -5.62 -9.12 20.25
C HIS A 102 -7.08 -9.22 19.83
N SER A 103 -7.33 -9.03 18.53
CA SER A 103 -8.65 -9.13 17.89
C SER A 103 -8.46 -9.63 16.46
N GLU A 104 -9.40 -10.44 15.97
CA GLU A 104 -9.28 -11.11 14.68
C GLU A 104 -10.27 -10.53 13.66
N ARG A 105 -9.78 -10.17 12.47
CA ARG A 105 -10.61 -9.59 11.41
C ARG A 105 -10.11 -9.98 10.03
N GLY A 106 -10.97 -10.59 9.22
CA GLY A 106 -10.61 -11.06 7.87
C GLY A 106 -9.49 -12.10 7.84
N GLY A 107 -9.40 -12.97 8.86
CA GLY A 107 -8.38 -14.02 8.96
C GLY A 107 -7.00 -13.56 9.43
N ARG A 108 -6.88 -12.33 9.97
CA ARG A 108 -5.62 -11.79 10.53
C ARG A 108 -5.81 -11.37 11.99
N THR A 109 -4.86 -11.73 12.84
CA THR A 109 -4.78 -11.31 14.25
C THR A 109 -4.08 -9.96 14.37
N TYR A 110 -4.78 -8.97 14.92
CA TYR A 110 -4.25 -7.64 15.23
C TYR A 110 -3.93 -7.55 16.71
N TYR A 111 -2.83 -6.87 17.05
CA TYR A 111 -2.35 -6.73 18.43
C TYR A 111 -2.47 -5.28 18.90
N PHE A 112 -2.83 -5.03 20.16
CA PHE A 112 -3.12 -3.70 20.69
C PHE A 112 -2.35 -3.41 21.98
N CYS A 113 -1.94 -2.16 22.13
CA CYS A 113 -1.21 -1.65 23.30
C CYS A 113 -2.10 -1.44 24.52
N SER A 114 -3.41 -1.32 24.30
CA SER A 114 -4.37 -0.97 25.33
C SER A 114 -5.78 -1.37 24.91
N THR A 115 -6.64 -1.58 25.90
CA THR A 115 -8.08 -1.82 25.70
C THR A 115 -8.78 -0.67 24.97
N SER A 116 -8.24 0.55 25.06
CA SER A 116 -8.74 1.68 24.28
C SER A 116 -8.45 1.52 22.78
N CYS A 117 -7.24 1.09 22.40
CA CYS A 117 -6.90 0.88 20.99
C CYS A 117 -7.67 -0.31 20.41
N GLN A 118 -7.84 -1.39 21.17
CA GLN A 118 -8.69 -2.52 20.77
C GLN A 118 -10.15 -2.08 20.49
N ARG A 119 -10.76 -1.29 21.39
CA ARG A 119 -12.15 -0.82 21.18
C ARG A 119 -12.32 0.12 19.99
N ILE A 120 -11.35 1.01 19.75
CA ILE A 120 -11.35 1.90 18.57
C ILE A 120 -11.33 1.05 17.28
N PHE A 121 -10.56 -0.03 17.28
CA PHE A 121 -10.47 -0.94 16.15
C PHE A 121 -11.76 -1.75 15.92
N GLU A 122 -12.35 -2.28 17.00
CA GLU A 122 -13.57 -3.09 16.95
C GLU A 122 -14.81 -2.26 16.64
N SER A 123 -14.88 -1.02 17.14
CA SER A 123 -16.10 -0.21 17.09
C SER A 123 -15.82 1.29 16.88
N PRO A 124 -15.16 1.67 15.77
CA PRO A 124 -14.72 3.05 15.53
C PRO A 124 -15.86 4.08 15.58
N GLU A 125 -17.09 3.69 15.24
CA GLU A 125 -18.26 4.58 15.28
C GLU A 125 -18.68 4.99 16.70
N THR A 126 -18.48 4.12 17.69
CA THR A 126 -18.87 4.38 19.08
C THR A 126 -17.89 5.35 19.76
N GLU A 127 -16.60 5.21 19.49
CA GLU A 127 -15.55 6.14 19.92
C GLU A 127 -15.73 7.51 19.28
N LEU A 128 -16.03 7.58 17.98
CA LEU A 128 -16.36 8.85 17.31
C LEU A 128 -17.59 9.53 17.96
N LYS A 129 -18.61 8.76 18.35
CA LYS A 129 -19.81 9.29 19.04
C LYS A 129 -19.48 9.78 20.46
N SER A 130 -18.65 9.04 21.20
CA SER A 130 -18.13 9.44 22.52
C SER A 130 -17.29 10.72 22.42
N MET A 131 -16.39 10.80 21.45
CA MET A 131 -15.53 11.95 21.22
C MET A 131 -16.34 13.17 20.77
N ARG A 132 -17.31 12.98 19.86
CA ARG A 132 -18.30 14.02 19.52
C ARG A 132 -19.01 14.53 20.77
N ARG A 133 -19.47 13.65 21.67
CA ARG A 133 -20.11 14.06 22.93
C ARG A 133 -19.17 14.90 23.80
N ARG A 134 -17.90 14.49 23.96
CA ARG A 134 -16.91 15.25 24.75
C ARG A 134 -16.61 16.61 24.13
N VAL A 135 -16.47 16.66 22.81
CA VAL A 135 -16.22 17.89 22.04
C VAL A 135 -17.42 18.82 22.15
N THR A 136 -18.65 18.30 22.00
CA THR A 136 -19.88 19.06 22.20
C THR A 136 -19.94 19.59 23.63
N ILE A 137 -19.69 18.78 24.66
CA ILE A 137 -19.68 19.25 26.06
C ILE A 137 -18.63 20.35 26.26
N ALA A 138 -17.41 20.19 25.73
CA ALA A 138 -16.34 21.18 25.86
C ALA A 138 -16.67 22.48 25.10
N LEU A 139 -17.15 22.40 23.86
CA LEU A 139 -17.56 23.56 23.05
C LEU A 139 -18.80 24.25 23.61
N THR A 140 -19.82 23.51 24.05
CA THR A 140 -21.00 24.08 24.70
C THR A 140 -20.62 24.71 26.03
N GLY A 141 -19.68 24.12 26.78
CA GLY A 141 -19.12 24.73 27.99
C GLY A 141 -18.36 26.03 27.71
N VAL A 142 -17.50 26.08 26.69
CA VAL A 142 -16.78 27.30 26.27
C VAL A 142 -17.73 28.34 25.67
N LEU A 143 -18.72 27.93 24.89
CA LEU A 143 -19.74 28.82 24.33
C LEU A 143 -20.64 29.37 25.43
N ALA A 144 -21.06 28.55 26.39
CA ALA A 144 -21.79 28.99 27.57
C ALA A 144 -20.93 29.95 28.40
N LEU A 145 -19.64 29.69 28.56
CA LEU A 145 -18.69 30.58 29.21
C LEU A 145 -18.56 31.92 28.46
N ALA A 146 -18.47 31.90 27.13
CA ALA A 146 -18.38 33.08 26.28
C ALA A 146 -19.68 33.90 26.30
N ILE A 147 -20.84 33.24 26.25
CA ILE A 147 -22.17 33.86 26.38
C ILE A 147 -22.36 34.43 27.78
N LEU A 148 -21.95 33.71 28.83
CA LEU A 148 -22.02 34.18 30.20
C LEU A 148 -21.08 35.36 30.43
N ARG A 149 -19.89 35.37 29.82
CA ARG A 149 -18.97 36.51 29.82
C ARG A 149 -19.54 37.69 29.07
N ALA A 150 -20.06 37.49 27.86
CA ALA A 150 -20.70 38.55 27.08
C ALA A 150 -21.94 39.10 27.81
N GLY A 151 -22.78 38.24 28.37
CA GLY A 151 -23.96 38.58 29.16
C GLY A 151 -23.62 39.28 30.47
N ALA A 152 -22.53 38.89 31.15
CA ALA A 152 -22.05 39.58 32.34
C ALA A 152 -21.35 40.89 32.00
N PHE A 153 -20.69 41.03 30.84
CA PHE A 153 -20.10 42.27 30.39
C PHE A 153 -21.18 43.27 29.94
N ILE A 154 -22.22 42.79 29.25
CA ILE A 154 -23.44 43.55 28.92
C ILE A 154 -24.21 43.87 30.19
N GLY A 155 -24.28 42.94 31.15
CA GLY A 155 -24.93 43.11 32.45
C GLY A 155 -24.16 44.02 33.41
N LEU A 156 -22.84 44.07 33.33
CA LEU A 156 -21.98 45.03 34.03
C LEU A 156 -21.97 46.39 33.32
N ALA A 157 -22.10 46.45 31.99
CA ALA A 157 -22.26 47.70 31.27
C ALA A 157 -23.64 48.31 31.53
N ALA A 158 -24.72 47.51 31.42
CA ALA A 158 -26.07 47.91 31.80
C ALA A 158 -26.18 48.16 33.31
N GLY A 159 -25.54 47.30 34.10
CA GLY A 159 -25.43 47.41 35.56
C GLY A 159 -24.68 48.65 35.99
N ALA A 160 -23.54 49.01 35.39
CA ALA A 160 -22.81 50.25 35.67
C ALA A 160 -23.61 51.49 35.24
N THR A 161 -24.49 51.37 34.24
CA THR A 161 -25.43 52.43 33.85
C THR A 161 -26.60 52.55 34.85
N ILE A 162 -26.99 51.46 35.53
CA ILE A 162 -28.08 51.39 36.52
C ILE A 162 -27.58 51.61 37.98
N LEU A 163 -26.35 51.23 38.30
CA LEU A 163 -25.70 51.25 39.62
C LEU A 163 -25.07 52.59 39.98
N THR A 164 -25.17 53.59 39.10
CA THR A 164 -24.95 54.99 39.48
C THR A 164 -25.89 55.48 40.60
N TRP A 165 -26.84 54.65 41.08
CA TRP A 165 -27.85 55.00 42.09
C TRP A 165 -28.12 53.98 43.22
N ALA A 166 -27.27 52.97 43.47
CA ALA A 166 -27.44 52.15 44.70
C ALA A 166 -26.18 51.37 45.14
N PRO A 167 -25.71 51.49 46.40
CA PRO A 167 -24.68 50.61 46.95
C PRO A 167 -25.32 49.38 47.60
N ILE A 168 -24.94 48.16 47.17
CA ILE A 168 -25.34 46.91 47.84
C ILE A 168 -24.08 46.18 48.35
N PRO A 169 -23.84 46.12 49.68
CA PRO A 169 -22.67 45.45 50.29
C PRO A 169 -22.85 43.93 50.55
N ALA A 170 -23.88 43.27 50.03
CA ALA A 170 -24.43 42.05 50.64
C ALA A 170 -24.17 40.70 49.91
N LEU A 171 -23.24 40.60 48.96
CA LEU A 171 -22.90 39.31 48.32
C LEU A 171 -21.38 39.06 48.28
N PRO A 172 -20.73 38.68 49.40
CA PRO A 172 -19.29 38.49 49.44
C PRO A 172 -18.84 37.08 48.99
N TRP A 173 -19.77 36.11 48.87
CA TRP A 173 -19.45 34.69 48.66
C TRP A 173 -19.70 34.23 47.20
N PHE A 174 -20.29 35.10 46.38
CA PHE A 174 -20.67 34.87 44.98
C PHE A 174 -19.71 35.63 44.05
N THR A 175 -18.41 35.35 44.14
CA THR A 175 -17.42 35.98 43.27
C THR A 175 -17.45 35.35 41.88
N TRP A 176 -17.12 36.14 40.85
CA TRP A 176 -16.97 35.69 39.46
C TRP A 176 -16.10 34.42 39.33
N GLY A 177 -15.09 34.28 40.19
CA GLY A 177 -14.22 33.09 40.25
C GLY A 177 -14.93 31.80 40.63
N MET A 178 -15.99 31.84 41.46
CA MET A 178 -16.75 30.64 41.87
C MET A 178 -17.58 30.07 40.72
N TRP A 179 -18.19 30.93 39.89
CA TRP A 179 -18.90 30.51 38.68
C TRP A 179 -17.96 29.87 37.66
N LEU A 180 -16.79 30.49 37.46
CA LEU A 180 -15.74 29.94 36.62
C LEU A 180 -15.29 28.57 37.12
N PHE A 181 -15.04 28.42 38.43
CA PHE A 181 -14.69 27.14 39.03
C PHE A 181 -15.76 26.07 38.77
N LEU A 182 -17.04 26.37 39.03
CA LEU A 182 -18.13 25.40 38.86
C LEU A 182 -18.31 24.97 37.40
N LEU A 183 -18.14 25.89 36.44
CA LEU A 183 -18.28 25.61 35.02
C LEU A 183 -17.06 24.91 34.42
N VAL A 184 -15.84 25.27 34.87
CA VAL A 184 -14.58 24.72 34.35
C VAL A 184 -14.25 23.35 34.94
N THR A 185 -14.68 23.05 36.17
CA THR A 185 -14.41 21.74 36.82
C THR A 185 -14.86 20.55 35.96
N PRO A 186 -16.10 20.50 35.42
CA PRO A 186 -16.52 19.44 34.50
C PRO A 186 -15.69 19.40 33.21
N VAL A 187 -15.33 20.56 32.64
CA VAL A 187 -14.51 20.62 31.43
C VAL A 187 -13.12 20.04 31.70
N GLN A 188 -12.52 20.38 32.84
CA GLN A 188 -11.21 19.90 33.29
C GLN A 188 -11.19 18.39 33.44
N PHE A 189 -12.09 17.83 34.25
CA PHE A 189 -12.00 16.43 34.66
C PHE A 189 -12.79 15.47 33.76
N ILE A 190 -13.89 15.89 33.13
CA ILE A 190 -14.66 15.05 32.20
C ILE A 190 -14.15 15.23 30.78
N GLY A 191 -14.02 16.48 30.33
CA GLY A 191 -13.48 16.79 29.00
C GLY A 191 -12.01 16.40 28.88
N GLY A 192 -11.20 16.76 29.89
CA GLY A 192 -9.77 16.46 29.93
C GLY A 192 -9.39 15.05 30.37
N TRP A 193 -10.34 14.19 30.77
CA TRP A 193 -10.05 12.85 31.34
C TRP A 193 -9.08 12.01 30.50
N SER A 194 -9.22 12.07 29.17
CA SER A 194 -8.35 11.33 28.25
C SER A 194 -6.89 11.77 28.35
N PHE A 195 -6.62 13.06 28.57
CA PHE A 195 -5.26 13.58 28.70
C PHE A 195 -4.60 13.13 30.01
N TYR A 196 -5.34 13.11 31.12
CA TYR A 196 -4.82 12.59 32.39
C TYR A 196 -4.47 11.11 32.31
N LYS A 197 -5.35 10.28 31.72
CA LYS A 197 -5.08 8.87 31.52
C LYS A 197 -3.86 8.64 30.62
N GLY A 198 -3.75 9.42 29.54
CA GLY A 198 -2.60 9.39 28.62
C GLY A 198 -1.30 9.80 29.31
N ALA A 199 -1.31 10.89 30.08
CA ALA A 199 -0.16 11.37 30.83
C ALA A 199 0.32 10.35 31.88
N PHE A 200 -0.61 9.72 32.61
CA PHE A 200 -0.27 8.68 33.60
C PHE A 200 0.39 7.45 32.96
N ASN A 201 -0.17 6.96 31.86
CA ASN A 201 0.40 5.83 31.12
C ASN A 201 1.81 6.14 30.59
N THR A 202 2.01 7.37 30.13
CA THR A 202 3.29 7.86 29.58
C THR A 202 4.37 7.92 30.66
N LEU A 203 4.00 8.45 31.84
CA LEU A 203 4.89 8.49 32.99
C LEU A 203 5.25 7.07 33.48
N ARG A 204 4.27 6.14 33.51
CA ARG A 204 4.49 4.74 33.86
C ARG A 204 5.42 4.02 32.89
N ASN A 205 5.26 4.26 31.60
CA ASN A 205 6.02 3.59 30.54
C ASN A 205 7.38 4.25 30.25
N ARG A 206 7.73 5.33 30.96
CA ARG A 206 8.94 6.17 30.72
C ARG A 206 9.04 6.65 29.26
N THR A 207 7.90 6.79 28.60
CA THR A 207 7.80 7.44 27.30
C THR A 207 7.42 8.89 27.52
N ILE A 208 7.54 9.74 26.50
CA ILE A 208 7.14 11.15 26.57
C ILE A 208 6.16 11.40 25.43
N ASN A 209 4.97 11.92 25.75
CA ASN A 209 3.89 12.12 24.80
C ASN A 209 3.20 13.48 24.97
N MET A 210 2.32 13.82 24.03
CA MET A 210 1.61 15.11 24.01
C MET A 210 0.58 15.28 25.13
N ASP A 211 -0.01 14.17 25.59
CA ASP A 211 -1.01 14.21 26.67
C ASP A 211 -0.40 14.73 27.97
N LEU A 212 0.89 14.46 28.22
CA LEU A 212 1.63 14.98 29.37
C LEU A 212 1.73 16.51 29.36
N LEU A 213 2.04 17.13 28.21
CA LEU A 213 2.15 18.58 28.07
C LEU A 213 0.81 19.27 28.33
N ILE A 214 -0.27 18.73 27.75
CA ILE A 214 -1.63 19.26 27.88
C ILE A 214 -2.12 19.09 29.31
N ALA A 215 -1.97 17.89 29.88
CA ALA A 215 -2.37 17.61 31.26
C ALA A 215 -1.61 18.52 32.24
N LEU A 216 -0.29 18.70 32.06
CA LEU A 216 0.51 19.57 32.91
C LEU A 216 0.09 21.04 32.80
N GLY A 217 -0.01 21.58 31.58
CA GLY A 217 -0.35 23.00 31.36
C GLY A 217 -1.75 23.35 31.87
N THR A 218 -2.75 22.52 31.56
CA THR A 218 -4.13 22.73 32.03
C THR A 218 -4.27 22.52 33.54
N SER A 219 -3.59 21.52 34.13
CA SER A 219 -3.61 21.32 35.58
C SER A 219 -2.99 22.49 36.32
N VAL A 220 -1.84 22.99 35.87
CA VAL A 220 -1.17 24.14 36.49
C VAL A 220 -2.07 25.37 36.45
N ALA A 221 -2.70 25.67 35.31
CA ALA A 221 -3.65 26.78 35.19
C ALA A 221 -4.87 26.60 36.13
N TYR A 222 -5.42 25.40 36.20
CA TYR A 222 -6.58 25.08 37.01
C TYR A 222 -6.28 25.16 38.51
N PHE A 223 -5.26 24.43 39.00
CA PHE A 223 -4.91 24.39 40.42
C PHE A 223 -4.41 25.73 40.94
N TYR A 224 -3.69 26.52 40.13
CA TYR A 224 -3.37 27.90 40.48
C TYR A 224 -4.65 28.72 40.71
N SER A 225 -5.63 28.60 39.81
CA SER A 225 -6.89 29.34 39.92
C SER A 225 -7.71 28.91 41.14
N VAL A 226 -7.66 27.62 41.51
CA VAL A 226 -8.24 27.10 42.76
C VAL A 226 -7.52 27.70 43.98
N ALA A 227 -6.18 27.74 43.97
CA ALA A 227 -5.41 28.32 45.06
C ALA A 227 -5.68 29.82 45.24
N VAL A 228 -5.79 30.59 44.15
CA VAL A 228 -6.17 32.01 44.20
C VAL A 228 -7.59 32.20 44.75
N LEU A 229 -8.52 31.30 44.41
CA LEU A 229 -9.93 31.40 44.80
C LEU A 229 -10.18 31.03 46.27
N PHE A 230 -9.57 29.95 46.76
CA PHE A 230 -9.84 29.39 48.10
C PHE A 230 -8.74 29.67 49.12
N PHE A 231 -7.51 29.91 48.66
CA PHE A 231 -6.33 30.14 49.52
C PHE A 231 -5.56 31.40 49.12
N PRO A 232 -6.23 32.57 49.02
CA PRO A 232 -5.63 33.79 48.49
C PRO A 232 -4.42 34.30 49.30
N GLU A 233 -4.31 33.93 50.57
CA GLU A 233 -3.23 34.38 51.48
C GLU A 233 -1.94 33.56 51.37
N VAL A 234 -1.98 32.38 50.76
CA VAL A 234 -0.83 31.45 50.66
C VAL A 234 0.11 31.82 49.50
N LEU A 235 -0.38 32.61 48.54
CA LEU A 235 0.37 32.94 47.33
C LEU A 235 1.15 34.27 47.46
N PRO A 236 2.42 34.32 47.04
CA PRO A 236 3.26 35.52 47.07
C PRO A 236 2.91 36.49 45.93
N VAL A 237 1.63 36.87 45.82
CA VAL A 237 1.10 37.69 44.72
C VAL A 237 0.32 38.87 45.29
N LYS A 238 0.63 40.08 44.80
CA LYS A 238 -0.07 41.33 45.17
C LYS A 238 -1.56 41.20 44.88
N VAL A 239 -2.41 41.78 45.73
CA VAL A 239 -3.87 41.67 45.64
C VAL A 239 -4.40 42.12 44.27
N ASP A 240 -3.76 43.13 43.65
CA ASP A 240 -4.14 43.68 42.35
C ASP A 240 -3.79 42.77 41.14
N GLU A 241 -2.98 41.74 41.34
CA GLU A 241 -2.49 40.82 40.28
C GLU A 241 -3.10 39.41 40.37
N ARG A 242 -4.06 39.21 41.28
CA ARG A 242 -4.74 37.90 41.51
C ARG A 242 -5.78 37.62 40.42
N ALA A 243 -5.32 37.36 39.19
CA ALA A 243 -6.16 36.89 38.11
C ALA A 243 -6.40 35.37 38.20
N VAL A 244 -7.65 34.93 37.99
CA VAL A 244 -7.98 33.50 37.84
C VAL A 244 -7.87 33.10 36.37
N TYR A 245 -7.24 31.96 36.10
CA TYR A 245 -6.98 31.43 34.76
C TYR A 245 -7.80 30.17 34.43
N PHE A 246 -8.95 29.98 35.09
CA PHE A 246 -9.89 28.90 34.79
C PHE A 246 -10.28 28.88 33.30
N GLU A 247 -10.47 30.06 32.71
CA GLU A 247 -10.78 30.21 31.29
C GLU A 247 -9.69 29.65 30.39
N VAL A 248 -8.41 29.85 30.74
CA VAL A 248 -7.27 29.38 29.98
C VAL A 248 -7.32 27.85 29.90
N SER A 249 -7.54 27.18 31.04
CA SER A 249 -7.66 25.73 31.08
C SER A 249 -8.82 25.19 30.24
N ALA A 250 -10.02 25.75 30.40
CA ALA A 250 -11.20 25.32 29.66
C ALA A 250 -11.06 25.53 28.15
N VAL A 251 -10.55 26.69 27.73
CA VAL A 251 -10.36 27.05 26.32
C VAL A 251 -9.30 26.15 25.67
N ILE A 252 -8.19 25.86 26.36
CA ILE A 252 -7.17 24.91 25.87
C ILE A 252 -7.78 23.54 25.65
N ILE A 253 -8.48 22.99 26.65
CA ILE A 253 -9.10 21.65 26.54
C ILE A 253 -10.08 21.63 25.35
N ALA A 254 -10.90 22.65 25.19
CA ALA A 254 -11.85 22.72 24.09
C ALA A 254 -11.17 22.79 22.71
N PHE A 255 -10.18 23.66 22.52
CA PHE A 255 -9.47 23.78 21.24
C PHE A 255 -8.66 22.53 20.90
N VAL A 256 -8.01 21.90 21.88
CA VAL A 256 -7.27 20.66 21.66
C VAL A 256 -8.22 19.51 21.34
N LEU A 257 -9.36 19.40 22.04
CA LEU A 257 -10.39 18.40 21.71
C LEU A 257 -11.00 18.64 20.34
N LEU A 258 -11.27 19.90 19.97
CA LEU A 258 -11.73 20.28 18.63
C LEU A 258 -10.69 19.88 17.56
N GLY A 259 -9.41 20.16 17.80
CA GLY A 259 -8.32 19.75 16.93
C GLY A 259 -8.28 18.23 16.72
N ARG A 260 -8.34 17.45 17.80
CA ARG A 260 -8.43 15.97 17.72
C ARG A 260 -9.68 15.49 17.00
N TYR A 261 -10.81 16.17 17.21
CA TYR A 261 -12.07 15.84 16.56
C TYR A 261 -12.03 16.07 15.06
N MET A 262 -11.50 17.22 14.65
CA MET A 262 -11.23 17.50 13.24
C MET A 262 -10.30 16.45 12.65
N GLU A 263 -9.18 16.16 13.32
CA GLU A 263 -8.24 15.11 12.93
C GLU A 263 -8.95 13.76 12.67
N GLU A 264 -9.81 13.31 13.58
CA GLU A 264 -10.49 12.02 13.47
C GLU A 264 -11.53 11.99 12.34
N ILE A 265 -12.30 13.08 12.17
CA ILE A 265 -13.23 13.24 11.03
C ILE A 265 -12.47 13.18 9.71
N ILE A 266 -11.33 13.86 9.64
CA ILE A 266 -10.56 14.00 8.41
C ILE A 266 -9.86 12.69 8.06
N LYS A 267 -9.34 11.94 9.05
CA LYS A 267 -8.87 10.56 8.85
C LYS A 267 -9.99 9.69 8.28
N LYS A 268 -11.20 9.74 8.87
CA LYS A 268 -12.37 9.00 8.37
C LYS A 268 -12.72 9.34 6.92
N HIS A 269 -12.69 10.62 6.53
CA HIS A 269 -12.95 11.03 5.15
C HIS A 269 -11.84 10.64 4.18
N SER A 270 -10.59 10.62 4.65
CA SER A 270 -9.44 10.17 3.84
C SER A 270 -9.51 8.65 3.58
N SER A 271 -10.06 7.87 4.51
CA SER A 271 -10.33 6.43 4.34
C SER A 271 -11.51 6.13 3.40
N ALA A 272 -12.24 7.14 2.93
CA ALA A 272 -13.37 6.95 2.02
C ALA A 272 -12.96 6.36 0.66
N ALA A 273 -11.71 6.58 0.23
CA ALA A 273 -11.21 5.97 -1.00
C ALA A 273 -11.16 4.44 -0.92
N VAL A 274 -10.75 3.88 0.23
CA VAL A 274 -10.75 2.42 0.47
C VAL A 274 -12.17 1.89 0.63
N ARG A 275 -13.03 2.63 1.36
CA ARG A 275 -14.45 2.24 1.49
C ARG A 275 -15.17 2.19 0.14
N LYS A 276 -14.88 3.12 -0.76
CA LYS A 276 -15.42 3.07 -2.13
C LYS A 276 -15.00 1.83 -2.91
N LEU A 277 -13.84 1.22 -2.60
CA LEU A 277 -13.43 -0.05 -3.19
C LEU A 277 -14.23 -1.21 -2.60
N LEU A 278 -14.55 -1.18 -1.29
CA LEU A 278 -15.43 -2.16 -0.65
C LEU A 278 -16.86 -2.09 -1.20
N ASP A 279 -17.36 -0.90 -1.50
CA ASP A 279 -18.68 -0.69 -2.11
C ASP A 279 -18.79 -1.26 -3.54
N LEU A 280 -17.67 -1.68 -4.16
CA LEU A 280 -17.69 -2.30 -5.49
C LEU A 280 -18.18 -3.75 -5.44
N LYS A 281 -18.05 -4.44 -4.29
CA LYS A 281 -18.47 -5.83 -4.16
C LYS A 281 -19.99 -5.90 -3.95
N PRO A 282 -20.75 -6.67 -4.77
CA PRO A 282 -22.17 -6.87 -4.53
C PRO A 282 -22.40 -7.70 -3.26
N ALA A 283 -23.51 -7.47 -2.56
CA ALA A 283 -23.87 -8.21 -1.35
C ALA A 283 -24.35 -9.64 -1.66
N THR A 284 -24.99 -9.83 -2.81
CA THR A 284 -25.54 -11.11 -3.27
C THR A 284 -24.97 -11.47 -4.63
N ALA A 285 -24.99 -12.78 -4.92
CA ALA A 285 -24.62 -13.36 -6.19
C ALA A 285 -25.68 -14.40 -6.59
N ARG A 286 -25.91 -14.54 -7.89
CA ARG A 286 -26.86 -15.52 -8.43
C ARG A 286 -26.09 -16.73 -8.96
N VAL A 287 -26.26 -17.88 -8.34
CA VAL A 287 -25.60 -19.13 -8.72
C VAL A 287 -26.60 -20.13 -9.27
N ILE A 288 -26.15 -21.05 -10.10
CA ILE A 288 -26.94 -22.18 -10.57
C ILE A 288 -26.54 -23.40 -9.74
N ARG A 289 -27.48 -23.94 -8.98
CA ARG A 289 -27.35 -25.21 -8.25
C ARG A 289 -28.50 -26.12 -8.65
N ASP A 290 -28.21 -27.37 -8.98
CA ASP A 290 -29.20 -28.35 -9.43
C ASP A 290 -30.10 -27.87 -10.59
N GLY A 291 -29.53 -27.05 -11.49
CA GLY A 291 -30.24 -26.47 -12.63
C GLY A 291 -31.16 -25.28 -12.30
N VAL A 292 -31.20 -24.83 -11.04
CA VAL A 292 -32.05 -23.71 -10.57
C VAL A 292 -31.19 -22.50 -10.20
N GLU A 293 -31.58 -21.32 -10.68
CA GLU A 293 -30.98 -20.04 -10.27
C GLU A 293 -31.37 -19.71 -8.83
N THR A 294 -30.37 -19.64 -7.93
CA THR A 294 -30.55 -19.28 -6.52
C THR A 294 -29.71 -18.05 -6.20
N GLU A 295 -30.32 -17.08 -5.51
CA GLU A 295 -29.60 -15.92 -5.00
C GLU A 295 -29.03 -16.22 -3.61
N ILE A 296 -27.71 -16.08 -3.45
CA ILE A 296 -26.97 -16.34 -2.22
C ILE A 296 -26.11 -15.12 -1.85
N PRO A 297 -25.65 -14.99 -0.59
CA PRO A 297 -24.64 -14.00 -0.25
C PRO A 297 -23.38 -14.18 -1.11
N ALA A 298 -22.76 -13.08 -1.57
CA ALA A 298 -21.58 -13.15 -2.43
C ALA A 298 -20.39 -13.86 -1.78
N ASP A 299 -20.33 -13.88 -0.45
CA ASP A 299 -19.32 -14.61 0.34
C ASP A 299 -19.54 -16.13 0.41
N SER A 300 -20.72 -16.60 0.00
CA SER A 300 -21.09 -18.03 0.01
C SER A 300 -20.91 -18.72 -1.35
N VAL A 301 -20.39 -17.99 -2.35
CA VAL A 301 -20.02 -18.54 -3.66
C VAL A 301 -18.77 -19.40 -3.51
N MET A 302 -18.83 -20.63 -4.04
CA MET A 302 -17.72 -21.58 -4.03
C MET A 302 -17.00 -21.63 -5.39
N VAL A 303 -15.74 -22.05 -5.39
CA VAL A 303 -14.97 -22.28 -6.62
C VAL A 303 -15.65 -23.38 -7.45
N GLY A 304 -15.73 -23.19 -8.76
CA GLY A 304 -16.40 -24.11 -9.69
C GLY A 304 -17.91 -23.88 -9.81
N GLU A 305 -18.52 -23.00 -9.01
CA GLU A 305 -19.93 -22.67 -9.16
C GLU A 305 -20.18 -21.80 -10.39
N THR A 306 -21.28 -22.08 -11.10
CA THR A 306 -21.72 -21.25 -12.22
C THR A 306 -22.53 -20.07 -11.70
N VAL A 307 -22.02 -18.86 -11.94
CA VAL A 307 -22.64 -17.60 -11.56
C VAL A 307 -23.29 -16.97 -12.79
N VAL A 308 -24.50 -16.43 -12.64
CA VAL A 308 -25.24 -15.72 -13.69
C VAL A 308 -25.14 -14.23 -13.45
N VAL A 309 -24.75 -13.47 -14.48
CA VAL A 309 -24.66 -12.00 -14.43
C VAL A 309 -25.57 -11.41 -15.49
N ARG A 310 -26.48 -10.54 -15.07
CA ARG A 310 -27.44 -9.84 -15.93
C ARG A 310 -26.95 -8.43 -16.29
N PRO A 311 -27.51 -7.80 -17.34
CA PRO A 311 -27.17 -6.43 -17.71
C PRO A 311 -27.38 -5.47 -16.52
N GLY A 312 -26.40 -4.63 -16.23
CA GLY A 312 -26.42 -3.69 -15.11
C GLY A 312 -26.01 -4.27 -13.75
N GLU A 313 -25.80 -5.60 -13.63
CA GLU A 313 -25.30 -6.22 -12.40
C GLU A 313 -23.78 -6.11 -12.28
N ARG A 314 -23.29 -6.11 -11.04
CA ARG A 314 -21.86 -6.20 -10.75
C ARG A 314 -21.44 -7.66 -10.62
N ILE A 315 -20.24 -7.97 -11.09
CA ILE A 315 -19.68 -9.31 -11.00
C ILE A 315 -19.24 -9.57 -9.54
N ALA A 316 -19.67 -10.69 -8.94
CA ALA A 316 -19.42 -10.97 -7.52
C ALA A 316 -18.02 -11.51 -7.23
N THR A 317 -17.50 -12.37 -8.10
CA THR A 317 -16.24 -13.10 -7.95
C THR A 317 -15.45 -13.11 -9.25
N ASP A 318 -14.18 -13.52 -9.22
CA ASP A 318 -13.40 -13.67 -10.44
C ASP A 318 -13.70 -15.03 -11.09
N GLY A 319 -13.68 -15.10 -12.42
CA GLY A 319 -14.05 -16.32 -13.13
C GLY A 319 -13.77 -16.35 -14.61
N LEU A 320 -14.21 -17.43 -15.25
CA LEU A 320 -14.12 -17.67 -16.68
C LEU A 320 -15.52 -17.74 -17.29
N VAL A 321 -15.80 -16.94 -18.31
CA VAL A 321 -17.09 -16.99 -19.01
C VAL A 321 -17.27 -18.35 -19.67
N THR A 322 -18.38 -19.02 -19.38
CA THR A 322 -18.72 -20.32 -19.96
C THR A 322 -19.75 -20.17 -21.07
N GLU A 323 -20.74 -19.29 -20.89
CA GLU A 323 -21.83 -19.09 -21.84
C GLU A 323 -22.24 -17.62 -21.96
N GLY A 324 -22.65 -17.21 -23.17
CA GLY A 324 -23.10 -15.85 -23.46
C GLY A 324 -21.94 -14.88 -23.72
N SER A 325 -22.30 -13.63 -24.00
CA SER A 325 -21.35 -12.55 -24.25
C SER A 325 -21.88 -11.21 -23.78
N SER A 326 -20.99 -10.34 -23.32
CA SER A 326 -21.37 -8.98 -22.92
C SER A 326 -20.17 -8.03 -22.92
N ALA A 327 -20.46 -6.73 -22.96
CA ALA A 327 -19.49 -5.68 -22.67
C ALA A 327 -19.42 -5.45 -21.15
N VAL A 328 -18.22 -5.58 -20.58
CA VAL A 328 -17.96 -5.35 -19.15
C VAL A 328 -17.15 -4.08 -18.97
N ASP A 329 -17.63 -3.20 -18.13
CA ASP A 329 -16.94 -1.98 -17.74
C ASP A 329 -15.99 -2.28 -16.56
N GLU A 330 -14.70 -2.29 -16.88
CA GLU A 330 -13.61 -2.51 -15.94
C GLU A 330 -12.93 -1.19 -15.50
N SER A 331 -13.46 -0.03 -15.91
CA SER A 331 -12.85 1.30 -15.73
C SER A 331 -12.49 1.63 -14.27
N MET A 332 -13.21 1.09 -13.30
CA MET A 332 -12.95 1.33 -11.88
C MET A 332 -11.72 0.59 -11.33
N LEU A 333 -11.27 -0.48 -12.00
CA LEU A 333 -10.12 -1.28 -11.61
C LEU A 333 -8.96 -1.09 -12.59
N THR A 334 -9.24 -1.06 -13.88
CA THR A 334 -8.24 -0.89 -14.94
C THR A 334 -8.05 0.58 -15.30
N GLY A 335 -9.01 1.47 -15.05
CA GLY A 335 -8.90 2.87 -15.50
C GLY A 335 -9.13 3.06 -17.00
N GLU A 336 -9.43 2.01 -17.76
CA GLU A 336 -9.77 2.09 -19.18
C GLU A 336 -11.24 2.52 -19.33
N SER A 337 -11.49 3.56 -20.12
CA SER A 337 -12.84 4.17 -20.23
C SER A 337 -13.79 3.38 -21.14
N MET A 338 -13.25 2.50 -21.98
CA MET A 338 -14.03 1.70 -22.93
C MET A 338 -14.36 0.33 -22.32
N PRO A 339 -15.63 -0.11 -22.33
CA PRO A 339 -16.01 -1.45 -21.93
C PRO A 339 -15.31 -2.53 -22.77
N VAL A 340 -14.89 -3.61 -22.13
CA VAL A 340 -14.20 -4.74 -22.77
C VAL A 340 -15.21 -5.83 -23.11
N GLU A 341 -15.18 -6.33 -24.34
CA GLU A 341 -16.03 -7.46 -24.73
C GLU A 341 -15.56 -8.77 -24.10
N LYS A 342 -16.53 -9.53 -23.55
CA LYS A 342 -16.30 -10.84 -22.93
C LYS A 342 -17.13 -11.88 -23.68
N GLN A 343 -16.45 -12.94 -24.11
CA GLN A 343 -17.00 -14.11 -24.79
C GLN A 343 -16.61 -15.38 -24.02
N PRO A 344 -17.17 -16.57 -24.33
CA PRO A 344 -16.76 -17.82 -23.69
C PRO A 344 -15.24 -18.01 -23.72
N GLY A 345 -14.65 -18.39 -22.59
CA GLY A 345 -13.19 -18.46 -22.39
C GLY A 345 -12.54 -17.14 -21.93
N ALA A 346 -13.26 -16.01 -21.93
CA ALA A 346 -12.74 -14.75 -21.40
C ALA A 346 -12.76 -14.72 -19.87
N ARG A 347 -11.76 -14.06 -19.27
CA ARG A 347 -11.72 -13.83 -17.82
C ARG A 347 -12.55 -12.62 -17.41
N VAL A 348 -13.23 -12.74 -16.29
CA VAL A 348 -13.99 -11.66 -15.63
C VAL A 348 -13.47 -11.40 -14.23
N ILE A 349 -13.57 -10.13 -13.81
CA ILE A 349 -13.01 -9.63 -12.55
C ILE A 349 -14.15 -9.19 -11.63
N GLY A 350 -14.13 -9.63 -10.38
CA GLY A 350 -15.11 -9.23 -9.37
C GLY A 350 -15.10 -7.72 -9.10
N GLY A 351 -16.29 -7.13 -8.95
CA GLY A 351 -16.52 -5.71 -8.71
C GLY A 351 -16.73 -4.85 -9.97
N THR A 352 -16.46 -5.40 -11.16
CA THR A 352 -16.70 -4.76 -12.46
C THR A 352 -18.19 -4.76 -12.82
N LEU A 353 -18.60 -3.88 -13.74
CA LEU A 353 -20.01 -3.66 -14.08
C LEU A 353 -20.35 -4.27 -15.44
N ASN A 354 -21.32 -5.17 -15.47
CA ASN A 354 -21.86 -5.68 -16.72
C ASN A 354 -22.78 -4.64 -17.38
N ARG A 355 -22.63 -4.35 -18.68
CA ARG A 355 -23.40 -3.28 -19.35
C ARG A 355 -24.66 -3.78 -20.06
N THR A 356 -24.52 -4.59 -21.10
CA THR A 356 -25.60 -4.82 -22.08
C THR A 356 -26.09 -6.25 -22.16
N GLY A 357 -25.19 -7.24 -22.17
CA GLY A 357 -25.51 -8.66 -22.33
C GLY A 357 -25.67 -9.41 -21.01
N SER A 358 -26.10 -10.67 -21.10
CA SER A 358 -26.11 -11.61 -19.97
C SER A 358 -25.14 -12.73 -20.28
N PHE A 359 -24.37 -13.14 -19.27
CA PHE A 359 -23.44 -14.27 -19.43
C PHE A 359 -23.39 -15.09 -18.14
N ARG A 360 -22.90 -16.32 -18.29
CA ARG A 360 -22.62 -17.24 -17.21
C ARG A 360 -21.12 -17.44 -17.13
N PHE A 361 -20.62 -17.53 -15.91
CA PHE A 361 -19.20 -17.76 -15.70
C PHE A 361 -18.97 -18.74 -14.55
N GLU A 362 -17.89 -19.50 -14.65
CA GLU A 362 -17.44 -20.38 -13.58
C GLU A 362 -16.53 -19.61 -12.62
N ALA A 363 -16.85 -19.63 -11.33
CA ALA A 363 -16.07 -18.95 -10.31
C ALA A 363 -14.69 -19.63 -10.14
N THR A 364 -13.61 -18.87 -10.34
CA THR A 364 -12.22 -19.38 -10.23
C THR A 364 -11.53 -18.93 -8.95
N ARG A 365 -11.75 -17.68 -8.52
CA ARG A 365 -11.22 -17.14 -7.25
C ARG A 365 -12.34 -16.48 -6.47
N ILE A 366 -12.39 -16.76 -5.17
CA ILE A 366 -13.45 -16.31 -4.25
C ILE A 366 -12.86 -15.65 -3.01
N GLY A 367 -13.68 -14.90 -2.28
CA GLY A 367 -13.28 -14.29 -1.01
C GLY A 367 -12.00 -13.46 -1.10
N ALA A 368 -11.01 -13.80 -0.28
CA ALA A 368 -9.72 -13.12 -0.17
C ALA A 368 -8.81 -13.28 -1.42
N GLU A 369 -9.10 -14.24 -2.28
CA GLU A 369 -8.30 -14.52 -3.49
C GLU A 369 -8.75 -13.71 -4.71
N THR A 370 -9.92 -13.05 -4.63
CA THR A 370 -10.40 -12.18 -5.72
C THR A 370 -9.45 -11.00 -5.96
N ALA A 371 -9.35 -10.54 -7.21
CA ALA A 371 -8.50 -9.39 -7.55
C ALA A 371 -8.85 -8.15 -6.73
N LEU A 372 -10.14 -7.86 -6.52
CA LEU A 372 -10.61 -6.75 -5.69
C LEU A 372 -10.17 -6.90 -4.23
N ALA A 373 -10.29 -8.08 -3.63
CA ALA A 373 -9.84 -8.30 -2.25
C ALA A 373 -8.32 -8.15 -2.11
N GLN A 374 -7.55 -8.59 -3.11
CA GLN A 374 -6.11 -8.39 -3.17
C GLN A 374 -5.75 -6.90 -3.23
N ILE A 375 -6.45 -6.12 -4.06
CA ILE A 375 -6.30 -4.66 -4.14
C ILE A 375 -6.56 -4.02 -2.77
N ILE A 376 -7.67 -4.38 -2.11
CA ILE A 376 -8.03 -3.85 -0.80
C ILE A 376 -6.95 -4.18 0.24
N ARG A 377 -6.51 -5.44 0.29
CA ARG A 377 -5.44 -5.89 1.20
C ARG A 377 -4.16 -5.08 1.00
N MET A 378 -3.72 -4.87 -0.24
CA MET A 378 -2.51 -4.09 -0.54
C MET A 378 -2.65 -2.62 -0.14
N VAL A 379 -3.83 -2.02 -0.34
CA VAL A 379 -4.11 -0.65 0.10
C VAL A 379 -4.12 -0.54 1.63
N GLU A 380 -4.70 -1.52 2.34
CA GLU A 380 -4.69 -1.59 3.80
C GLU A 380 -3.28 -1.77 4.36
N GLU A 381 -2.47 -2.65 3.76
CA GLU A 381 -1.07 -2.84 4.12
C GLU A 381 -0.25 -1.56 3.91
N ALA A 382 -0.52 -0.83 2.83
CA ALA A 382 0.11 0.45 2.57
C ALA A 382 -0.21 1.49 3.66
N GLN A 383 -1.46 1.53 4.11
CA GLN A 383 -1.90 2.42 5.19
C GLN A 383 -1.38 2.03 6.57
N ALA A 384 -1.28 0.72 6.85
CA ALA A 384 -0.76 0.20 8.12
C ALA A 384 0.77 0.35 8.22
N SER A 385 1.46 0.36 7.08
CA SER A 385 2.90 0.58 7.03
C SER A 385 3.25 2.00 7.50
N SER A 386 4.28 2.12 8.33
CA SER A 386 4.91 3.41 8.62
C SER A 386 6.06 3.64 7.65
N ALA A 387 6.01 4.73 6.88
CA ALA A 387 7.16 5.24 6.17
C ALA A 387 8.30 5.56 7.16
N PRO A 388 9.59 5.33 6.82
CA PRO A 388 10.73 5.70 7.65
C PRO A 388 10.71 7.17 8.08
N ILE A 389 10.17 8.09 7.27
CA ILE A 389 9.94 9.50 7.63
C ILE A 389 9.14 9.69 8.94
N GLN A 390 8.25 8.75 9.30
CA GLN A 390 7.52 8.79 10.58
C GLN A 390 8.45 8.55 11.77
N ARG A 391 9.52 7.76 11.59
CA ARG A 391 10.55 7.56 12.63
C ARG A 391 11.30 8.85 12.93
N ILE A 392 11.44 9.75 11.95
CA ILE A 392 12.04 11.07 12.16
C ILE A 392 11.14 11.89 13.09
N ALA A 393 9.82 11.87 12.89
CA ALA A 393 8.87 12.54 13.78
C ALA A 393 8.94 12.00 15.23
N ASP A 394 9.03 10.68 15.39
CA ASP A 394 9.17 10.03 16.70
C ASP A 394 10.52 10.37 17.37
N GLN A 395 11.60 10.40 16.59
CA GLN A 395 12.93 10.76 17.07
C GLN A 395 13.01 12.23 17.49
N VAL A 396 12.43 13.13 16.69
CA VAL A 396 12.38 14.56 17.02
C VAL A 396 11.60 14.76 18.32
N THR A 397 10.45 14.08 18.49
CA THR A 397 9.62 14.20 19.69
C THR A 397 10.39 13.84 20.97
N ARG A 398 11.27 12.83 20.91
CA ARG A 398 12.10 12.39 22.06
C ARG A 398 13.00 13.51 22.60
N TYR A 399 13.54 14.36 21.74
CA TYR A 399 14.41 15.47 22.14
C TYR A 399 13.63 16.78 22.33
N PHE A 400 12.62 17.00 21.49
CA PHE A 400 11.83 18.23 21.47
C PHE A 400 11.02 18.41 22.75
N VAL A 401 10.36 17.37 23.27
CA VAL A 401 9.51 17.53 24.46
C VAL A 401 10.32 17.88 25.72
N PRO A 402 11.44 17.20 26.05
CA PRO A 402 12.30 17.63 27.16
C PRO A 402 12.82 19.07 26.99
N ALA A 403 13.21 19.46 25.78
CA ALA A 403 13.69 20.82 25.50
C ALA A 403 12.60 21.88 25.75
N VAL A 404 11.36 21.60 25.35
CA VAL A 404 10.20 22.47 25.60
C VAL A 404 9.91 22.59 27.09
N VAL A 405 9.87 21.47 27.83
CA VAL A 405 9.63 21.50 29.27
C VAL A 405 10.74 22.28 29.98
N GLY A 406 12.01 22.06 29.60
CA GLY A 406 13.13 22.83 30.10
C GLY A 406 12.98 24.33 29.81
N THR A 407 12.60 24.69 28.59
CA THR A 407 12.36 26.09 28.19
C THR A 407 11.20 26.71 28.98
N ALA A 408 10.11 25.98 29.20
CA ALA A 408 8.97 26.45 29.98
C ALA A 408 9.39 26.75 31.43
N VAL A 409 10.12 25.83 32.07
CA VAL A 409 10.64 26.01 33.43
C VAL A 409 11.60 27.20 33.50
N LEU A 410 12.52 27.33 32.53
CA LEU A 410 13.44 28.47 32.47
C LEU A 410 12.70 29.80 32.31
N ALA A 411 11.68 29.86 31.45
CA ALA A 411 10.85 31.05 31.29
C ALA A 411 10.11 31.42 32.58
N PHE A 412 9.51 30.42 33.25
CA PHE A 412 8.85 30.61 34.54
C PHE A 412 9.80 31.18 35.60
N VAL A 413 10.97 30.57 35.76
CA VAL A 413 11.98 31.00 36.74
C VAL A 413 12.52 32.38 36.39
N GLY A 414 12.80 32.66 35.11
CA GLY A 414 13.31 33.96 34.66
C GLY A 414 12.36 35.11 34.99
N TRP A 415 11.07 34.94 34.70
CA TRP A 415 10.04 35.94 35.03
C TRP A 415 9.79 36.06 36.53
N TRP A 416 9.85 34.95 37.28
CA TRP A 416 9.79 35.00 38.73
C TRP A 416 10.96 35.81 39.30
N LEU A 417 12.19 35.55 38.88
CA LEU A 417 13.36 36.32 39.32
C LEU A 417 13.28 37.81 38.94
N ALA A 418 12.63 38.13 37.82
CA ALA A 418 12.33 39.51 37.40
C ALA A 418 11.19 40.18 38.20
N GLY A 419 10.56 39.46 39.15
CA GLY A 419 9.52 39.99 40.02
C GLY A 419 8.09 39.90 39.46
N ASN A 420 7.88 39.22 38.32
CA ASN A 420 6.56 39.07 37.70
C ASN A 420 6.14 37.60 37.63
N PHE A 421 5.60 37.10 38.74
CA PHE A 421 5.11 35.73 38.87
C PHE A 421 3.95 35.39 37.91
N PRO A 422 2.89 36.22 37.77
CA PRO A 422 1.79 35.92 36.85
C PRO A 422 2.25 35.78 35.40
N GLN A 423 3.17 36.63 34.95
CA GLN A 423 3.74 36.55 33.61
C GLN A 423 4.58 35.28 33.42
N GLY A 424 5.35 34.87 34.43
CA GLY A 424 6.08 33.61 34.39
C GLY A 424 5.16 32.40 34.26
N LEU A 425 4.04 32.40 34.98
CA LEU A 425 3.03 31.34 34.89
C LEU A 425 2.37 31.30 33.50
N LEU A 426 2.03 32.46 32.95
CA LEU A 426 1.47 32.58 31.59
C LEU A 426 2.46 32.13 30.52
N ALA A 427 3.74 32.52 30.63
CA ALA A 427 4.81 32.11 29.72
C ALA A 427 5.03 30.58 29.80
N PHE A 428 5.05 30.00 31.00
CA PHE A 428 5.13 28.56 31.21
C PHE A 428 4.01 27.81 30.47
N ILE A 429 2.77 28.23 30.71
CA ILE A 429 1.58 27.64 30.11
C ILE A 429 1.62 27.81 28.57
N ALA A 430 1.93 29.01 28.08
CA ALA A 430 2.01 29.30 26.66
C ALA A 430 3.06 28.44 25.94
N VAL A 431 4.25 28.26 26.51
CA VAL A 431 5.33 27.42 25.95
C VAL A 431 4.88 25.96 25.86
N LEU A 432 4.25 25.41 26.91
CA LEU A 432 3.79 24.02 26.88
C LEU A 432 2.70 23.77 25.82
N ILE A 433 1.82 24.75 25.60
CA ILE A 433 0.71 24.63 24.64
C ILE A 433 1.22 24.79 23.21
N ILE A 434 1.93 25.88 22.91
CA ILE A 434 2.37 26.17 21.54
C ILE A 434 3.30 25.08 21.00
N ALA A 435 3.95 24.35 21.90
CA ALA A 435 4.79 23.23 21.55
C ALA A 435 4.02 21.96 21.16
N CYS A 436 2.70 21.81 21.35
CA CYS A 436 2.02 20.56 20.94
C CYS A 436 2.25 20.31 19.44
N PRO A 437 2.93 19.23 19.03
CA PRO A 437 3.08 18.87 17.64
C PRO A 437 1.84 18.09 17.17
N CYS A 438 0.65 18.60 17.46
CA CYS A 438 -0.62 17.94 17.18
C CYS A 438 -0.77 17.68 15.65
N ALA A 439 -0.28 18.58 14.79
CA ALA A 439 -0.25 18.42 13.34
C ALA A 439 0.76 17.37 12.83
N LEU A 440 1.79 17.05 13.62
CA LEU A 440 2.86 16.13 13.24
C LEU A 440 2.34 14.69 13.09
N GLY A 441 1.45 14.26 14.00
CA GLY A 441 0.87 12.91 14.00
C GLY A 441 0.00 12.61 12.78
N ILE A 442 -0.57 13.63 12.14
CA ILE A 442 -1.41 13.51 10.94
C ILE A 442 -0.68 13.83 9.64
N ALA A 443 0.44 14.56 9.71
CA ALA A 443 1.15 15.08 8.55
C ALA A 443 1.49 14.00 7.51
N THR A 444 1.99 12.86 7.98
CA THR A 444 2.37 11.74 7.11
C THR A 444 1.16 10.87 6.75
N PRO A 445 0.34 10.38 7.70
CA PRO A 445 -0.78 9.50 7.38
C PRO A 445 -1.82 10.14 6.45
N ALA A 446 -2.10 11.44 6.59
CA ALA A 446 -3.09 12.12 5.75
C ALA A 446 -2.65 12.18 4.28
N ALA A 447 -1.41 12.60 4.02
CA ALA A 447 -0.86 12.66 2.67
C ALA A 447 -0.71 11.26 2.06
N LEU A 448 -0.23 10.28 2.85
CA LEU A 448 -0.12 8.88 2.45
C LEU A 448 -1.46 8.30 2.01
N MET A 449 -2.51 8.51 2.82
CA MET A 449 -3.84 7.98 2.55
C MET A 449 -4.46 8.56 1.28
N VAL A 450 -4.31 9.87 1.05
CA VAL A 450 -4.76 10.51 -0.20
C VAL A 450 -3.93 10.03 -1.40
N GLY A 451 -2.61 9.91 -1.26
CA GLY A 451 -1.71 9.44 -2.31
C GLY A 451 -2.01 8.01 -2.75
N VAL A 452 -2.05 7.06 -1.80
CA VAL A 452 -2.37 5.64 -2.07
C VAL A 452 -3.79 5.50 -2.63
N GLY A 453 -4.77 6.20 -2.05
CA GLY A 453 -6.14 6.16 -2.54
C GLY A 453 -6.30 6.67 -3.98
N ARG A 454 -5.53 7.70 -4.35
CA ARG A 454 -5.50 8.25 -5.71
C ARG A 454 -4.75 7.32 -6.67
N GLY A 455 -3.69 6.66 -6.22
CA GLY A 455 -2.99 5.62 -6.97
C GLY A 455 -3.91 4.45 -7.30
N ALA A 456 -4.62 3.92 -6.30
CA ALA A 456 -5.54 2.81 -6.50
C ALA A 456 -6.66 3.13 -7.52
N GLN A 457 -7.18 4.36 -7.51
CA GLN A 457 -8.15 4.83 -8.52
C GLN A 457 -7.57 4.94 -9.94
N ALA A 458 -6.25 5.09 -10.06
CA ALA A 458 -5.54 5.13 -11.33
C ALA A 458 -4.97 3.77 -11.73
N GLY A 459 -5.30 2.68 -11.01
CA GLY A 459 -4.74 1.34 -11.27
C GLY A 459 -3.30 1.17 -10.80
N ILE A 460 -2.81 2.02 -9.87
CA ILE A 460 -1.43 2.02 -9.36
C ILE A 460 -1.45 1.70 -7.87
N LEU A 461 -1.07 0.49 -7.52
CA LEU A 461 -1.09 -0.02 -6.15
C LEU A 461 0.30 0.09 -5.55
N ILE A 462 0.43 0.81 -4.45
CA ILE A 462 1.72 1.06 -3.81
C ILE A 462 1.74 0.32 -2.49
N ARG A 463 2.67 -0.63 -2.33
CA ARG A 463 2.85 -1.38 -1.10
C ARG A 463 3.77 -0.65 -0.15
N GLY A 464 3.14 0.09 0.74
CA GLY A 464 3.82 0.66 1.88
C GLY A 464 4.46 2.03 1.62
N GLY A 465 4.63 2.79 2.71
CA GLY A 465 5.15 4.14 2.67
C GLY A 465 6.65 4.23 2.40
N GLU A 466 7.40 3.13 2.58
CA GLU A 466 8.83 3.08 2.26
C GLU A 466 9.11 3.15 0.75
N ILE A 467 8.23 2.58 -0.06
CA ILE A 467 8.33 2.60 -1.52
C ILE A 467 8.14 4.02 -2.05
N LEU A 468 7.22 4.79 -1.45
CA LEU A 468 7.03 6.21 -1.77
C LEU A 468 8.28 7.04 -1.49
N GLU A 469 8.97 6.77 -0.38
CA GLU A 469 10.20 7.47 -0.02
C GLU A 469 11.34 7.13 -0.97
N LYS A 470 11.51 5.84 -1.31
CA LYS A 470 12.51 5.42 -2.31
C LYS A 470 12.24 6.01 -3.69
N ALA A 471 10.96 6.10 -4.09
CA ALA A 471 10.57 6.68 -5.37
C ALA A 471 10.94 8.18 -5.49
N GLU A 472 11.07 8.88 -4.37
CA GLU A 472 11.57 10.27 -4.35
C GLU A 472 13.06 10.37 -4.66
N LYS A 473 13.84 9.36 -4.27
CA LYS A 473 15.29 9.25 -4.51
C LYS A 473 15.61 8.43 -5.75
N LEU A 474 14.60 8.04 -6.53
CA LEU A 474 14.78 7.15 -7.67
C LEU A 474 15.57 7.84 -8.78
N ASP A 475 16.66 7.21 -9.19
CA ASP A 475 17.59 7.71 -10.20
C ASP A 475 17.56 6.86 -11.49
N THR A 476 17.30 5.56 -11.38
CA THR A 476 17.40 4.62 -12.50
C THR A 476 16.21 3.67 -12.55
N VAL A 477 15.61 3.53 -13.73
CA VAL A 477 14.55 2.55 -14.02
C VAL A 477 15.09 1.52 -15.00
N VAL A 478 15.05 0.26 -14.60
CA VAL A 478 15.42 -0.90 -15.40
C VAL A 478 14.14 -1.55 -15.91
N PHE A 479 13.99 -1.65 -17.22
CA PHE A 479 12.88 -2.36 -17.85
C PHE A 479 13.32 -3.74 -18.30
N ASP A 480 12.52 -4.77 -18.00
CA ASP A 480 12.56 -5.98 -18.79
C ASP A 480 12.06 -5.71 -20.21
N LYS A 481 12.57 -6.45 -21.19
CA LYS A 481 12.15 -6.28 -22.59
C LYS A 481 10.77 -6.93 -22.83
N THR A 482 10.71 -8.25 -22.68
CA THR A 482 9.60 -9.07 -23.16
C THR A 482 8.36 -8.83 -22.31
N GLY A 483 7.21 -8.55 -22.94
CA GLY A 483 5.92 -8.33 -22.27
C GLY A 483 5.79 -6.99 -21.50
N THR A 484 6.93 -6.37 -21.19
CA THR A 484 7.02 -5.06 -20.57
C THR A 484 7.09 -3.95 -21.63
N LEU A 485 8.20 -3.83 -22.37
CA LEU A 485 8.37 -2.82 -23.45
C LEU A 485 7.77 -3.28 -24.79
N THR A 486 7.64 -4.60 -24.95
CA THR A 486 7.04 -5.24 -26.11
C THR A 486 5.65 -5.80 -25.79
N ARG A 487 4.90 -6.20 -26.80
CA ARG A 487 3.58 -6.83 -26.60
C ARG A 487 3.67 -8.21 -25.96
N GLY A 488 4.82 -8.89 -26.07
CA GLY A 488 5.04 -10.23 -25.54
C GLY A 488 4.45 -11.33 -26.44
N GLU A 489 3.97 -10.95 -27.61
CA GLU A 489 3.43 -11.86 -28.64
C GLU A 489 4.05 -11.52 -29.99
N PRO A 490 4.47 -12.53 -30.77
CA PRO A 490 4.99 -12.30 -32.11
C PRO A 490 3.88 -11.75 -33.03
N ALA A 491 4.23 -10.75 -33.83
CA ALA A 491 3.37 -10.20 -34.86
C ALA A 491 4.07 -10.26 -36.22
N LEU A 492 3.28 -10.40 -37.28
CA LEU A 492 3.77 -10.30 -38.65
C LEU A 492 4.26 -8.88 -38.91
N THR A 493 5.54 -8.74 -39.26
CA THR A 493 6.17 -7.43 -39.49
C THR A 493 6.46 -7.17 -40.95
N ASP A 494 7.08 -8.13 -41.65
CA ASP A 494 7.46 -7.96 -43.03
C ASP A 494 7.06 -9.20 -43.84
N VAL A 495 6.56 -8.95 -45.04
CA VAL A 495 6.40 -9.95 -46.10
C VAL A 495 7.07 -9.35 -47.31
N LEU A 496 8.26 -9.84 -47.62
CA LEU A 496 9.09 -9.39 -48.74
C LEU A 496 8.96 -10.39 -49.89
N PRO A 497 8.09 -10.12 -50.87
CA PRO A 497 7.95 -11.00 -52.03
C PRO A 497 9.21 -10.99 -52.90
N LEU A 498 9.53 -12.14 -53.46
CA LEU A 498 10.67 -12.40 -54.33
C LEU A 498 10.19 -13.12 -55.60
N GLY A 499 11.02 -13.21 -56.64
CA GLY A 499 10.71 -14.05 -57.81
C GLY A 499 9.45 -13.68 -58.61
N GLY A 500 8.92 -12.46 -58.45
CA GLY A 500 7.72 -11.96 -59.13
C GLY A 500 6.39 -12.28 -58.43
N PHE A 501 6.43 -12.80 -57.21
CA PHE A 501 5.23 -13.00 -56.39
C PHE A 501 4.66 -11.68 -55.88
N ASP A 502 3.34 -11.62 -55.67
CA ASP A 502 2.72 -10.52 -54.93
C ASP A 502 2.74 -10.78 -53.41
N ARG A 503 2.71 -9.70 -52.61
CA ARG A 503 2.63 -9.79 -51.15
C ARG A 503 1.44 -10.62 -50.68
N GLY A 504 0.26 -10.39 -51.26
CA GLY A 504 -0.95 -11.11 -50.87
C GLY A 504 -0.88 -12.60 -51.19
N GLN A 505 -0.28 -12.95 -52.33
CA GLN A 505 -0.05 -14.34 -52.71
C GLN A 505 0.93 -15.03 -51.76
N ALA A 506 2.06 -14.39 -51.45
CA ALA A 506 3.05 -14.92 -50.51
C ALA A 506 2.46 -15.11 -49.11
N LEU A 507 1.72 -14.13 -48.60
CA LEU A 507 1.07 -14.23 -47.29
C LEU A 507 -0.01 -15.31 -47.27
N ARG A 508 -0.79 -15.46 -48.36
CA ARG A 508 -1.77 -16.55 -48.50
C ARG A 508 -1.10 -17.92 -48.38
N LEU A 509 0.01 -18.13 -49.10
CA LEU A 509 0.75 -19.41 -49.07
C LEU A 509 1.32 -19.69 -47.68
N ALA A 510 1.95 -18.69 -47.05
CA ALA A 510 2.49 -18.81 -45.69
C ALA A 510 1.41 -19.11 -44.65
N ALA A 511 0.30 -18.36 -44.68
CA ALA A 511 -0.82 -18.54 -43.75
C ALA A 511 -1.49 -19.90 -43.93
N SER A 512 -1.62 -20.39 -45.16
CA SER A 512 -2.20 -21.70 -45.45
C SER A 512 -1.39 -22.83 -44.82
N LEU A 513 -0.06 -22.80 -44.96
CA LEU A 513 0.82 -23.80 -44.35
C LEU A 513 0.77 -23.78 -42.82
N GLU A 514 0.50 -22.63 -42.21
CA GLU A 514 0.51 -22.46 -40.76
C GLU A 514 -0.83 -22.76 -40.09
N VAL A 515 -1.90 -23.07 -40.84
CA VAL A 515 -3.24 -23.41 -40.28
C VAL A 515 -3.17 -24.60 -39.31
N ASP A 516 -2.39 -25.63 -39.65
CA ASP A 516 -2.26 -26.87 -38.88
C ASP A 516 -1.08 -26.84 -37.88
N SER A 517 -0.45 -25.67 -37.69
CA SER A 517 0.76 -25.50 -36.88
C SER A 517 0.44 -24.89 -35.51
N GLU A 518 0.93 -25.53 -34.45
CA GLU A 518 0.76 -25.04 -33.06
C GLU A 518 1.88 -24.07 -32.64
N HIS A 519 2.77 -23.68 -33.55
CA HIS A 519 3.91 -22.82 -33.20
C HIS A 519 3.44 -21.37 -32.99
N PRO A 520 3.94 -20.62 -31.99
CA PRO A 520 3.57 -19.21 -31.79
C PRO A 520 3.79 -18.26 -33.00
N LEU A 521 4.62 -18.67 -33.97
CA LEU A 521 4.89 -17.90 -35.19
C LEU A 521 3.79 -18.13 -36.23
N ALA A 522 3.17 -19.31 -36.21
CA ALA A 522 2.01 -19.67 -37.03
C ALA A 522 0.85 -18.73 -36.76
N GLU A 523 0.53 -18.56 -35.47
CA GLU A 523 -0.54 -17.67 -35.01
C GLU A 523 -0.29 -16.21 -35.45
N ALA A 524 0.95 -15.74 -35.39
CA ALA A 524 1.33 -14.40 -35.85
C ALA A 524 1.07 -14.20 -37.35
N ILE A 525 1.40 -15.20 -38.18
CA ILE A 525 1.19 -15.17 -39.63
C ILE A 525 -0.31 -15.25 -39.96
N LEU A 526 -1.05 -16.16 -39.31
CA LEU A 526 -2.49 -16.32 -39.48
C LEU A 526 -3.25 -15.05 -39.09
N ARG A 527 -2.88 -14.42 -37.98
CA ARG A 527 -3.45 -13.13 -37.56
C ARG A 527 -3.16 -12.04 -38.59
N GLY A 528 -1.92 -11.92 -39.06
CA GLY A 528 -1.55 -10.95 -40.10
C GLY A 528 -2.33 -11.16 -41.41
N ALA A 529 -2.55 -12.41 -41.82
CA ALA A 529 -3.37 -12.73 -42.99
C ALA A 529 -4.85 -12.32 -42.79
N ARG A 530 -5.44 -12.59 -41.62
CA ARG A 530 -6.81 -12.15 -41.30
C ARG A 530 -6.96 -10.64 -41.29
N GLU A 531 -5.98 -9.91 -40.75
CA GLU A 531 -5.96 -8.44 -40.74
C GLU A 531 -5.90 -7.85 -42.15
N GLU A 532 -5.18 -8.51 -43.07
CA GLU A 532 -5.14 -8.15 -44.49
C GLU A 532 -6.35 -8.71 -45.30
N GLY A 533 -7.29 -9.42 -44.67
CA GLY A 533 -8.48 -9.99 -45.33
C GLY A 533 -8.17 -11.16 -46.27
N ILE A 534 -7.06 -11.87 -46.04
CA ILE A 534 -6.58 -12.99 -46.84
C ILE A 534 -7.05 -14.30 -46.22
N GLU A 535 -7.86 -15.05 -46.97
CA GLU A 535 -8.34 -16.36 -46.57
C GLU A 535 -7.30 -17.46 -46.91
N PRO A 536 -6.94 -18.32 -45.93
CA PRO A 536 -6.06 -19.47 -46.17
C PRO A 536 -6.65 -20.46 -47.18
N ALA A 537 -5.79 -21.03 -48.02
CA ALA A 537 -6.14 -22.12 -48.92
C ALA A 537 -6.01 -23.49 -48.23
N ARG A 538 -6.65 -24.51 -48.79
CA ARG A 538 -6.59 -25.87 -48.27
C ARG A 538 -5.23 -26.49 -48.59
N VAL A 539 -4.53 -26.96 -47.55
CA VAL A 539 -3.26 -27.70 -47.67
C VAL A 539 -3.52 -29.21 -47.75
N GLN A 540 -2.75 -29.91 -48.58
CA GLN A 540 -2.66 -31.37 -48.60
C GLN A 540 -1.25 -31.80 -48.16
N GLY A 541 -1.17 -32.92 -47.43
CA GLY A 541 0.12 -33.51 -47.05
C GLY A 541 0.99 -32.60 -46.17
N PHE A 542 0.38 -31.88 -45.22
CA PHE A 542 1.12 -31.06 -44.26
C PHE A 542 2.13 -31.91 -43.47
N ASP A 543 3.37 -31.43 -43.38
CA ASP A 543 4.46 -32.05 -42.64
C ASP A 543 5.26 -30.97 -41.88
N SER A 544 5.42 -31.18 -40.57
CA SER A 544 6.22 -30.31 -39.70
C SER A 544 7.58 -30.95 -39.49
N ILE A 545 8.64 -30.23 -39.89
CA ILE A 545 10.02 -30.72 -39.85
C ILE A 545 10.74 -30.01 -38.71
N PRO A 546 10.92 -30.67 -37.54
CA PRO A 546 11.48 -30.04 -36.35
C PRO A 546 12.83 -29.38 -36.61
N GLY A 547 12.98 -28.13 -36.15
CA GLY A 547 14.19 -27.33 -36.32
C GLY A 547 14.45 -26.85 -37.76
N HIS A 548 13.53 -27.06 -38.70
CA HIS A 548 13.65 -26.62 -40.09
C HIS A 548 12.47 -25.73 -40.51
N GLY A 549 11.23 -26.18 -40.34
CA GLY A 549 10.03 -25.45 -40.74
C GLY A 549 8.88 -26.40 -41.10
N VAL A 550 7.97 -25.94 -41.95
CA VAL A 550 6.78 -26.67 -42.40
C VAL A 550 6.76 -26.83 -43.92
N ARG A 551 6.11 -27.90 -44.39
CA ARG A 551 5.94 -28.26 -45.80
C ARG A 551 4.49 -28.68 -46.05
N GLY A 552 3.99 -28.43 -47.25
CA GLY A 552 2.70 -28.93 -47.70
C GLY A 552 2.47 -28.69 -49.18
N GLU A 553 1.33 -29.11 -49.70
CA GLU A 553 0.91 -28.92 -51.08
C GLU A 553 -0.34 -28.03 -51.15
N ILE A 554 -0.26 -26.94 -51.92
CA ILE A 554 -1.33 -25.96 -52.11
C ILE A 554 -1.54 -25.78 -53.61
N ASP A 555 -2.77 -25.89 -54.09
CA ASP A 555 -3.13 -25.74 -55.52
C ASP A 555 -2.28 -26.62 -56.48
N GLY A 556 -1.77 -27.77 -56.01
CA GLY A 556 -0.92 -28.70 -56.78
C GLY A 556 0.57 -28.34 -56.79
N HIS A 557 1.00 -27.35 -56.02
CA HIS A 557 2.39 -26.93 -55.87
C HIS A 557 2.92 -27.24 -54.48
N THR A 558 4.16 -27.74 -54.40
CA THR A 558 4.85 -27.92 -53.11
C THR A 558 5.29 -26.56 -52.57
N VAL A 559 4.87 -26.27 -51.34
CA VAL A 559 5.17 -25.04 -50.62
C VAL A 559 5.97 -25.36 -49.36
N LEU A 560 7.00 -24.56 -49.08
CA LEU A 560 7.90 -24.70 -47.96
C LEU A 560 7.96 -23.37 -47.20
N LEU A 561 7.91 -23.41 -45.87
CA LEU A 561 8.12 -22.25 -45.01
C LEU A 561 9.07 -22.62 -43.87
N GLY A 562 10.24 -21.99 -43.80
CA GLY A 562 11.22 -22.35 -42.77
C GLY A 562 12.55 -21.61 -42.83
N ASN A 563 13.56 -22.18 -42.19
CA ASN A 563 14.90 -21.59 -42.11
C ASN A 563 15.81 -22.00 -43.28
N ARG A 564 17.04 -21.49 -43.28
CA ARG A 564 18.08 -21.76 -44.30
C ARG A 564 18.30 -23.26 -44.54
N ARG A 565 18.28 -24.08 -43.47
CA ARG A 565 18.51 -25.53 -43.56
C ARG A 565 17.39 -26.24 -44.31
N LEU A 566 16.15 -25.76 -44.19
CA LEU A 566 15.03 -26.31 -44.96
C LEU A 566 15.22 -26.05 -46.46
N MET A 567 15.63 -24.84 -46.82
CA MET A 567 15.84 -24.46 -48.21
C MET A 567 17.01 -25.22 -48.84
N GLU A 568 18.13 -25.37 -48.12
CA GLU A 568 19.27 -26.18 -48.58
C GLU A 568 18.89 -27.66 -48.78
N ARG A 569 18.13 -28.23 -47.83
CA ARG A 569 17.67 -29.62 -47.90
C ARG A 569 16.81 -29.90 -49.13
N GLU A 570 15.94 -28.97 -49.49
CA GLU A 570 15.02 -29.09 -50.64
C GLU A 570 15.60 -28.49 -51.94
N GLY A 571 16.86 -28.04 -51.91
CA GLY A 571 17.58 -27.56 -53.10
C GLY A 571 17.14 -26.18 -53.62
N VAL A 572 16.55 -25.34 -52.76
CA VAL A 572 16.08 -23.99 -53.13
C VAL A 572 17.23 -22.98 -53.01
N ALA A 573 17.55 -22.29 -54.10
CA ALA A 573 18.60 -21.27 -54.12
C ALA A 573 18.13 -19.94 -53.48
N LEU A 574 18.96 -19.39 -52.57
CA LEU A 574 18.64 -18.17 -51.81
C LEU A 574 18.98 -16.87 -52.56
N GLY A 575 20.07 -16.86 -53.34
CA GLY A 575 20.47 -15.70 -54.15
C GLY A 575 20.62 -14.42 -53.33
N ASP A 576 20.07 -13.30 -53.84
CA ASP A 576 20.14 -11.98 -53.19
C ASP A 576 19.34 -11.88 -51.88
N ALA A 577 18.41 -12.83 -51.64
CA ALA A 577 17.58 -12.88 -50.44
C ALA A 577 18.38 -13.12 -49.15
N GLU A 578 19.59 -13.66 -49.27
CA GLU A 578 20.50 -13.92 -48.15
C GLU A 578 20.81 -12.64 -47.37
N SER A 579 21.15 -11.57 -48.10
CA SER A 579 21.52 -10.28 -47.50
C SER A 579 20.34 -9.65 -46.74
N GLU A 580 19.14 -9.80 -47.27
CA GLU A 580 17.92 -9.24 -46.69
C GLU A 580 17.42 -10.06 -45.50
N LEU A 581 17.58 -11.39 -45.55
CA LEU A 581 17.34 -12.28 -44.42
C LEU A 581 18.25 -11.91 -43.24
N GLU A 582 19.54 -11.69 -43.50
CA GLU A 582 20.51 -11.29 -42.48
C GLU A 582 20.21 -9.90 -41.91
N ARG A 583 19.75 -8.96 -42.75
CA ARG A 583 19.31 -7.62 -42.31
C ARG A 583 18.13 -7.72 -41.35
N LEU A 584 17.10 -8.47 -41.71
CA LEU A 584 15.91 -8.65 -40.86
C LEU A 584 16.24 -9.36 -39.54
N GLN A 585 17.14 -10.35 -39.58
CA GLN A 585 17.63 -11.02 -38.37
C GLN A 585 18.47 -10.08 -37.48
N ALA A 586 19.28 -9.21 -38.08
CA ALA A 586 20.02 -8.17 -37.35
C ALA A 586 19.09 -7.14 -36.69
N ASP A 587 17.95 -6.86 -37.31
CA ASP A 587 16.86 -6.04 -36.74
C ASP A 587 16.10 -6.76 -35.60
N GLY A 588 16.50 -7.99 -35.24
CA GLY A 588 15.89 -8.75 -34.16
C GLY A 588 14.63 -9.53 -34.55
N LYS A 589 14.37 -9.68 -35.86
CA LYS A 589 13.20 -10.37 -36.37
C LYS A 589 13.52 -11.84 -36.63
N THR A 590 12.54 -12.70 -36.41
CA THR A 590 12.60 -14.09 -36.86
C THR A 590 12.15 -14.13 -38.31
N ALA A 591 13.11 -14.10 -39.22
CA ALA A 591 12.85 -14.16 -40.65
C ALA A 591 12.86 -15.61 -41.16
N MET A 592 11.81 -15.98 -41.88
CA MET A 592 11.56 -17.29 -42.48
C MET A 592 11.48 -17.15 -43.99
N LEU A 593 11.91 -18.18 -44.70
CA LEU A 593 11.94 -18.24 -46.16
C LEU A 593 10.73 -19.05 -46.63
N LEU A 594 9.99 -18.49 -47.58
CA LEU A 594 8.87 -19.13 -48.26
C LEU A 594 9.30 -19.54 -49.67
N ALA A 595 9.03 -20.77 -50.07
CA ALA A 595 9.29 -21.26 -51.41
C ALA A 595 8.09 -22.01 -51.99
N GLU A 596 7.86 -21.87 -53.29
CA GLU A 596 6.82 -22.59 -54.05
C GLU A 596 7.46 -23.23 -55.29
N GLY A 597 7.22 -24.53 -55.51
CA GLY A 597 7.67 -25.23 -56.71
C GLY A 597 9.18 -25.18 -56.93
N GLY A 598 9.97 -25.19 -55.85
CA GLY A 598 11.44 -25.13 -55.88
C GLY A 598 12.03 -23.74 -56.09
N ARG A 599 11.22 -22.68 -56.10
CA ARG A 599 11.68 -21.28 -56.22
C ARG A 599 11.32 -20.48 -54.98
N LEU A 600 12.22 -19.58 -54.58
CA LEU A 600 12.00 -18.69 -53.44
C LEU A 600 10.88 -17.69 -53.77
N ALA A 601 9.83 -17.67 -52.95
CA ALA A 601 8.63 -16.86 -53.14
C ALA A 601 8.64 -15.60 -52.26
N ALA A 602 9.10 -15.69 -51.00
CA ALA A 602 9.18 -14.53 -50.12
C ALA A 602 10.08 -14.75 -48.89
N ILE A 603 10.41 -13.67 -48.19
CA ILE A 603 10.83 -13.69 -46.79
C ILE A 603 9.66 -13.21 -45.94
N VAL A 604 9.28 -14.00 -44.94
CA VAL A 604 8.24 -13.69 -43.96
C VAL A 604 8.90 -13.46 -42.61
N ALA A 605 8.80 -12.26 -42.06
CA ALA A 605 9.42 -11.91 -40.78
C ALA A 605 8.39 -11.60 -39.72
N VAL A 606 8.56 -12.24 -38.57
CA VAL A 606 7.77 -12.02 -37.36
C VAL A 606 8.66 -11.50 -36.25
N ALA A 607 8.15 -10.60 -35.44
CA ALA A 607 8.88 -10.06 -34.30
C ALA A 607 7.93 -9.70 -33.16
N ASP A 608 8.47 -9.68 -31.95
CA ASP A 608 7.78 -9.11 -30.80
C ASP A 608 7.85 -7.58 -30.90
N THR A 609 6.72 -6.97 -31.28
CA THR A 609 6.66 -5.53 -31.57
C THR A 609 6.69 -4.69 -30.29
N LEU A 610 7.28 -3.51 -30.41
CA LEU A 610 7.29 -2.51 -29.34
C LEU A 610 5.89 -1.94 -29.09
N LYS A 611 5.57 -1.71 -27.82
CA LYS A 611 4.38 -0.94 -27.44
C LYS A 611 4.58 0.52 -27.83
N HIS A 612 3.53 1.16 -28.37
CA HIS A 612 3.62 2.56 -28.78
C HIS A 612 3.84 3.47 -27.57
N GLU A 613 3.12 3.16 -26.49
CA GLU A 613 3.21 3.78 -25.18
C GLU A 613 4.56 3.62 -24.47
N ALA A 614 5.39 2.64 -24.88
CA ALA A 614 6.72 2.46 -24.31
C ALA A 614 7.64 3.64 -24.66
N LEU A 615 7.58 4.14 -25.91
CA LEU A 615 8.37 5.30 -26.34
C LEU A 615 7.98 6.55 -25.54
N GLU A 616 6.68 6.80 -25.37
CA GLU A 616 6.16 7.91 -24.55
C GLU A 616 6.66 7.82 -23.10
N ALA A 617 6.65 6.62 -22.52
CA ALA A 617 7.13 6.39 -21.16
C ALA A 617 8.63 6.66 -21.01
N ILE A 618 9.47 6.19 -21.95
CA ILE A 618 10.92 6.43 -21.90
C ILE A 618 11.23 7.93 -22.02
N VAL A 619 10.58 8.64 -22.94
CA VAL A 619 10.76 10.10 -23.09
C VAL A 619 10.37 10.83 -21.81
N ALA A 620 9.24 10.45 -21.20
CA ALA A 620 8.78 11.07 -19.96
C ALA A 620 9.71 10.80 -18.77
N LEU A 621 10.28 9.59 -18.65
CA LEU A 621 11.26 9.27 -17.62
C LEU A 621 12.55 10.08 -17.78
N ARG A 622 13.06 10.24 -19.01
CA ARG A 622 14.24 11.06 -19.28
C ARG A 622 13.99 12.53 -18.96
N ALA A 623 12.80 13.06 -19.28
CA ALA A 623 12.42 14.43 -18.92
C ALA A 623 12.37 14.66 -17.39
N GLU A 624 12.15 13.61 -16.60
CA GLU A 624 12.20 13.63 -15.13
C GLU A 624 13.62 13.42 -14.56
N GLY A 625 14.64 13.35 -15.42
CA GLY A 625 16.04 13.13 -15.06
C GLY A 625 16.37 11.70 -14.63
N ILE A 626 15.55 10.72 -14.99
CA ILE A 626 15.72 9.32 -14.63
C ILE A 626 16.47 8.60 -15.76
N GLU A 627 17.54 7.87 -15.41
CA GLU A 627 18.26 7.00 -16.35
C GLU A 627 17.41 5.76 -16.65
N VAL A 628 17.23 5.47 -17.93
CA VAL A 628 16.50 4.29 -18.39
C VAL A 628 17.51 3.24 -18.83
N VAL A 629 17.35 2.01 -18.32
CA VAL A 629 18.17 0.85 -18.67
C VAL A 629 17.26 -0.26 -19.18
N MET A 630 17.62 -0.91 -20.27
CA MET A 630 16.94 -2.14 -20.71
C MET A 630 17.73 -3.37 -20.29
N LEU A 631 17.06 -4.36 -19.72
CA LEU A 631 17.61 -5.64 -19.33
C LEU A 631 16.96 -6.75 -20.15
N THR A 632 17.75 -7.60 -20.80
CA THR A 632 17.20 -8.68 -21.65
C THR A 632 18.12 -9.89 -21.75
N GLY A 633 17.52 -11.06 -21.99
CA GLY A 633 18.22 -12.29 -22.34
C GLY A 633 18.53 -12.42 -23.82
N ASP A 634 18.03 -11.51 -24.65
CA ASP A 634 18.37 -11.46 -26.08
C ASP A 634 19.85 -11.15 -26.30
N ASN A 635 20.34 -11.48 -27.48
CA ASN A 635 21.69 -11.15 -27.90
C ASN A 635 21.93 -9.63 -27.96
N ALA A 636 23.17 -9.22 -27.74
CA ALA A 636 23.57 -7.81 -27.75
C ALA A 636 23.14 -7.01 -28.99
N ARG A 637 23.24 -7.58 -30.21
CA ARG A 637 22.90 -6.86 -31.45
C ARG A 637 21.42 -6.49 -31.50
N THR A 638 20.56 -7.47 -31.21
CA THR A 638 19.10 -7.28 -31.17
C THR A 638 18.71 -6.31 -30.06
N ALA A 639 19.28 -6.45 -28.87
CA ALA A 639 19.00 -5.59 -27.74
C ALA A 639 19.42 -4.13 -28.00
N GLU A 640 20.58 -3.89 -28.61
CA GLU A 640 21.02 -2.55 -28.97
C GLU A 640 20.15 -1.90 -30.05
N ALA A 641 19.68 -2.66 -31.04
CA ALA A 641 18.76 -2.16 -32.06
C ALA A 641 17.45 -1.66 -31.43
N ILE A 642 16.87 -2.45 -30.52
CA ILE A 642 15.67 -2.08 -29.76
C ILE A 642 15.94 -0.87 -28.85
N GLY A 643 17.08 -0.87 -28.15
CA GLY A 643 17.49 0.25 -27.31
C GLY A 643 17.58 1.56 -28.09
N ARG A 644 18.17 1.54 -29.29
CA ARG A 644 18.22 2.70 -30.20
C ARG A 644 16.82 3.15 -30.64
N ALA A 645 15.93 2.22 -30.98
CA ALA A 645 14.56 2.54 -31.40
C ALA A 645 13.75 3.24 -30.30
N LEU A 646 13.98 2.88 -29.03
CA LEU A 646 13.33 3.49 -27.86
C LEU A 646 14.09 4.69 -27.28
N GLY A 647 15.30 5.00 -27.78
CA GLY A 647 16.15 6.05 -27.22
C GLY A 647 16.70 5.74 -25.82
N ILE A 648 16.97 4.47 -25.54
CA ILE A 648 17.56 3.97 -24.29
C ILE A 648 19.09 3.98 -24.40
N ASP A 649 19.75 4.73 -23.51
CA ASP A 649 21.20 4.95 -23.57
C ASP A 649 22.01 3.72 -23.10
N ARG A 650 21.45 2.90 -22.21
CA ARG A 650 22.13 1.75 -21.62
C ARG A 650 21.33 0.46 -21.76
N VAL A 651 21.92 -0.53 -22.40
CA VAL A 651 21.33 -1.86 -22.61
C VAL A 651 22.24 -2.92 -21.98
N ILE A 652 21.64 -3.85 -21.24
CA ILE A 652 22.30 -5.01 -20.66
C ILE A 652 21.67 -6.25 -21.28
N ALA A 653 22.40 -6.87 -22.21
CA ALA A 653 21.97 -8.02 -23.01
C ALA A 653 22.61 -9.33 -22.52
N ASP A 654 22.21 -10.45 -23.12
CA ASP A 654 22.73 -11.79 -22.84
C ASP A 654 22.59 -12.20 -21.35
N VAL A 655 21.53 -11.73 -20.68
CA VAL A 655 21.31 -11.97 -19.25
C VAL A 655 20.39 -13.16 -19.01
N LEU A 656 20.91 -14.17 -18.31
CA LEU A 656 20.10 -15.30 -17.85
C LEU A 656 19.14 -14.86 -16.72
N PRO A 657 17.97 -15.52 -16.54
CA PRO A 657 17.03 -15.17 -15.48
C PRO A 657 17.65 -15.10 -14.07
N ALA A 658 18.56 -16.01 -13.74
CA ALA A 658 19.26 -16.04 -12.44
C ALA A 658 20.25 -14.87 -12.25
N ASP A 659 20.72 -14.27 -13.35
CA ASP A 659 21.71 -13.19 -13.34
C ASP A 659 21.09 -11.79 -13.40
N LYS A 660 19.78 -11.68 -13.69
CA LYS A 660 19.05 -10.40 -13.64
C LYS A 660 19.21 -9.69 -12.30
N ALA A 661 19.11 -10.42 -11.19
CA ALA A 661 19.33 -9.87 -9.85
C ALA A 661 20.76 -9.35 -9.62
N LYS A 662 21.77 -9.97 -10.25
CA LYS A 662 23.17 -9.50 -10.17
C LYS A 662 23.34 -8.19 -10.93
N ALA A 663 22.70 -8.03 -12.08
CA ALA A 663 22.70 -6.78 -12.84
C ALA A 663 22.11 -5.62 -12.01
N ILE A 664 21.00 -5.86 -11.30
CA ILE A 664 20.41 -4.89 -10.37
C ILE A 664 21.40 -4.53 -9.25
N LYS A 665 22.04 -5.53 -8.61
CA LYS A 665 23.04 -5.27 -7.56
C LYS A 665 24.24 -4.48 -8.07
N ALA A 666 24.68 -4.70 -9.30
CA ALA A 666 25.79 -3.96 -9.89
C ALA A 666 25.44 -2.47 -10.06
N LEU A 667 24.19 -2.16 -10.44
CA LEU A 667 23.69 -0.78 -10.52
C LEU A 667 23.58 -0.15 -9.12
N GLN A 668 23.07 -0.88 -8.13
CA GLN A 668 23.00 -0.42 -6.74
C GLN A 668 24.39 -0.19 -6.13
N ALA A 669 25.37 -1.05 -6.44
CA ALA A 669 26.76 -0.89 -6.00
C ALA A 669 27.43 0.36 -6.59
N ALA A 670 26.94 0.86 -7.72
CA ALA A 670 27.35 2.14 -8.28
C ALA A 670 26.69 3.35 -7.59
N GLY A 671 25.95 3.14 -6.50
CA GLY A 671 25.30 4.19 -5.70
C GLY A 671 23.95 4.65 -6.22
N LYS A 672 23.37 3.96 -7.21
CA LYS A 672 22.08 4.31 -7.82
C LYS A 672 20.93 3.72 -7.01
N VAL A 673 19.82 4.46 -6.91
CA VAL A 673 18.53 3.90 -6.45
C VAL A 673 17.82 3.33 -7.67
N VAL A 674 17.54 2.02 -7.64
CA VAL A 674 17.11 1.27 -8.82
C VAL A 674 15.67 0.78 -8.68
N ALA A 675 14.83 1.15 -9.65
CA ALA A 675 13.55 0.49 -9.87
C ALA A 675 13.69 -0.59 -10.96
N MET A 676 13.12 -1.77 -10.74
CA MET A 676 12.99 -2.82 -11.76
C MET A 676 11.53 -2.90 -12.19
N VAL A 677 11.28 -2.95 -13.49
CA VAL A 677 9.95 -3.07 -14.09
C VAL A 677 9.86 -4.38 -14.86
N GLY A 678 8.85 -5.21 -14.55
CA GLY A 678 8.64 -6.49 -15.21
C GLY A 678 7.23 -7.04 -15.02
N ASP A 679 6.88 -8.08 -15.77
CA ASP A 679 5.57 -8.73 -15.78
C ASP A 679 5.63 -10.22 -15.39
N GLY A 680 6.82 -10.84 -15.42
CA GLY A 680 6.99 -12.30 -15.34
C GLY A 680 7.44 -12.88 -13.98
N VAL A 681 7.24 -14.21 -13.85
CA VAL A 681 7.87 -15.04 -12.79
C VAL A 681 9.39 -14.94 -12.87
N ASN A 682 9.92 -14.84 -14.10
CA ASN A 682 11.35 -14.79 -14.38
C ASN A 682 12.04 -13.55 -13.80
N ASP A 683 11.27 -12.48 -13.53
CA ASP A 683 11.78 -11.20 -13.03
C ASP A 683 11.58 -11.04 -11.53
N ALA A 684 10.83 -11.94 -10.88
CA ALA A 684 10.58 -11.87 -9.44
C ALA A 684 11.87 -11.72 -8.61
N PRO A 685 12.97 -12.45 -8.86
CA PRO A 685 14.21 -12.24 -8.13
C PRO A 685 14.83 -10.84 -8.34
N ALA A 686 14.71 -10.27 -9.54
CA ALA A 686 15.18 -8.94 -9.85
C ALA A 686 14.30 -7.85 -9.22
N LEU A 687 12.97 -8.02 -9.27
CA LEU A 687 11.99 -7.17 -8.60
C LEU A 687 12.19 -7.13 -7.08
N ALA A 688 12.50 -8.28 -6.46
CA ALA A 688 12.80 -8.38 -5.02
C ALA A 688 14.09 -7.65 -4.63
N THR A 689 15.07 -7.68 -5.52
CA THR A 689 16.42 -7.15 -5.28
C THR A 689 16.47 -5.64 -5.47
N ALA A 690 15.65 -5.11 -6.38
CA ALA A 690 15.56 -3.68 -6.65
C ALA A 690 15.13 -2.90 -5.40
N ASP A 691 15.49 -1.62 -5.35
CA ASP A 691 15.00 -0.72 -4.31
C ASP A 691 13.48 -0.60 -4.39
N ILE A 692 12.97 -0.60 -5.63
CA ILE A 692 11.54 -0.58 -5.96
C ILE A 692 11.28 -1.61 -7.08
N GLY A 693 10.60 -2.70 -6.75
CA GLY A 693 10.03 -3.58 -7.78
C GLY A 693 8.70 -3.02 -8.29
N ILE A 694 8.54 -2.88 -9.61
CA ILE A 694 7.31 -2.44 -10.28
C ILE A 694 6.79 -3.60 -11.14
N ALA A 695 5.67 -4.18 -10.75
CA ALA A 695 5.02 -5.24 -11.52
C ALA A 695 3.97 -4.64 -12.49
N ILE A 696 3.95 -5.09 -13.74
CA ILE A 696 3.00 -4.63 -14.77
C ILE A 696 1.89 -5.66 -15.04
N GLY A 697 0.67 -5.17 -15.23
CA GLY A 697 -0.47 -5.93 -15.74
C GLY A 697 -0.93 -7.08 -14.87
N SER A 698 -1.42 -8.14 -15.51
CA SER A 698 -1.83 -9.39 -14.87
C SER A 698 -0.65 -10.28 -14.49
N GLY A 699 0.53 -9.70 -14.22
CA GLY A 699 1.76 -10.44 -13.92
C GLY A 699 1.54 -11.55 -12.90
N SER A 700 2.40 -12.57 -12.96
CA SER A 700 2.26 -13.77 -12.12
C SER A 700 2.04 -13.41 -10.64
N ASP A 701 1.31 -14.23 -9.90
CA ASP A 701 1.04 -13.96 -8.48
C ASP A 701 2.34 -13.75 -7.69
N VAL A 702 3.42 -14.41 -8.13
CA VAL A 702 4.79 -14.22 -7.61
C VAL A 702 5.32 -12.81 -7.90
N ALA A 703 5.18 -12.29 -9.12
CA ALA A 703 5.60 -10.93 -9.47
C ALA A 703 4.80 -9.88 -8.67
N LYS A 704 3.49 -10.10 -8.51
CA LYS A 704 2.65 -9.26 -7.65
C LYS A 704 3.12 -9.33 -6.21
N GLU A 705 3.36 -10.51 -5.63
CA GLU A 705 3.84 -10.65 -4.25
C GLU A 705 5.19 -9.98 -4.00
N THR A 706 6.00 -9.81 -5.03
CA THR A 706 7.36 -9.28 -4.91
C THR A 706 7.46 -7.77 -5.20
N GLY A 707 6.55 -7.22 -6.00
CA GLY A 707 6.54 -5.80 -6.37
C GLY A 707 6.15 -4.85 -5.24
N GLY A 708 6.90 -3.75 -5.10
CA GLY A 708 6.57 -2.62 -4.25
C GLY A 708 5.54 -1.66 -4.86
N ILE A 709 5.47 -1.58 -6.19
CA ILE A 709 4.40 -0.94 -6.95
C ILE A 709 3.81 -1.98 -7.91
N ILE A 710 2.50 -2.05 -8.02
CA ILE A 710 1.80 -2.96 -8.92
C ILE A 710 0.87 -2.13 -9.79
N LEU A 711 1.07 -2.21 -11.10
CA LEU A 711 0.24 -1.57 -12.10
C LEU A 711 -0.80 -2.60 -12.55
N VAL A 712 -2.08 -2.27 -12.38
CA VAL A 712 -3.18 -3.17 -12.77
C VAL A 712 -3.27 -3.25 -14.30
N ARG A 713 -2.95 -2.14 -14.99
CA ARG A 713 -2.86 -2.07 -16.45
C ARG A 713 -1.53 -2.58 -16.96
N SER A 714 -1.55 -3.03 -18.22
CA SER A 714 -0.34 -3.38 -18.98
C SER A 714 0.32 -2.17 -19.67
N ASP A 715 -0.07 -0.95 -19.30
CA ASP A 715 0.42 0.32 -19.87
C ASP A 715 1.69 0.79 -19.16
N VAL A 716 2.78 0.92 -19.92
CA VAL A 716 4.11 1.31 -19.40
C VAL A 716 4.13 2.76 -18.90
N ARG A 717 3.21 3.62 -19.38
CA ARG A 717 3.11 5.02 -18.92
C ARG A 717 2.73 5.12 -17.45
N ASP A 718 2.07 4.10 -16.91
CA ASP A 718 1.71 4.06 -15.49
C ASP A 718 2.92 3.95 -14.57
N VAL A 719 4.08 3.50 -15.07
CA VAL A 719 5.36 3.57 -14.34
C VAL A 719 5.69 5.03 -14.03
N VAL A 720 5.62 5.91 -15.03
CA VAL A 720 5.86 7.36 -14.88
C VAL A 720 4.85 7.96 -13.92
N THR A 721 3.58 7.66 -14.14
CA THR A 721 2.45 8.11 -13.31
C THR A 721 2.65 7.73 -11.84
N GLY A 722 3.06 6.49 -11.58
CA GLY A 722 3.31 5.97 -10.23
C GLY A 722 4.49 6.65 -9.55
N ILE A 723 5.58 6.91 -10.29
CA ILE A 723 6.74 7.65 -9.77
C ILE A 723 6.35 9.10 -9.46
N ARG A 724 5.63 9.78 -10.36
CA ARG A 724 5.14 11.16 -10.14
C ARG A 724 4.24 11.28 -8.94
N LEU A 725 3.26 10.36 -8.80
CA LEU A 725 2.38 10.29 -7.64
C LEU A 725 3.17 10.08 -6.35
N SER A 726 4.17 9.20 -6.39
CA SER A 726 5.01 8.91 -5.23
C SER A 726 5.82 10.14 -4.80
N ARG A 727 6.48 10.81 -5.75
CA ARG A 727 7.20 12.08 -5.53
C ARG A 727 6.29 13.19 -5.02
N ALA A 728 5.08 13.34 -5.60
CA ALA A 728 4.10 14.33 -5.16
C ALA A 728 3.60 14.08 -3.73
N THR A 729 3.36 12.82 -3.39
CA THR A 729 2.98 12.39 -2.04
C THR A 729 4.09 12.72 -1.04
N MET A 730 5.35 12.37 -1.34
CA MET A 730 6.50 12.69 -0.49
C MET A 730 6.73 14.19 -0.34
N ARG A 731 6.58 14.97 -1.41
CA ARG A 731 6.66 16.44 -1.34
C ARG A 731 5.59 17.02 -0.42
N THR A 732 4.38 16.46 -0.47
CA THR A 732 3.27 16.85 0.42
C THR A 732 3.57 16.51 1.87
N ILE A 733 4.11 15.31 2.14
CA ILE A 733 4.57 14.91 3.48
C ILE A 733 5.65 15.87 4.00
N LYS A 734 6.70 16.14 3.22
CA LYS A 734 7.77 17.08 3.61
C LYS A 734 7.23 18.49 3.91
N ARG A 735 6.30 18.99 3.09
CA ARG A 735 5.62 20.27 3.34
C ARG A 735 4.78 20.25 4.62
N ASN A 736 4.03 19.19 4.86
CA ASN A 736 3.23 19.04 6.07
C ASN A 736 4.10 19.02 7.33
N LEU A 737 5.21 18.27 7.30
CA LEU A 737 6.18 18.23 8.39
C LEU A 737 6.83 19.60 8.62
N PHE A 738 7.21 20.30 7.54
CA PHE A 738 7.75 21.65 7.64
C PHE A 738 6.79 22.61 8.35
N TRP A 739 5.52 22.66 7.92
CA TRP A 739 4.51 23.49 8.57
C TRP A 739 4.27 23.06 10.02
N ALA A 740 4.21 21.75 10.30
CA ALA A 740 4.04 21.24 11.66
C ALA A 740 5.15 21.69 12.62
N PHE A 741 6.40 21.87 12.14
CA PHE A 741 7.52 22.30 12.98
C PHE A 741 7.73 23.82 13.02
N VAL A 742 7.52 24.54 11.92
CA VAL A 742 7.81 25.98 11.82
C VAL A 742 7.01 26.80 12.82
N TYR A 743 5.71 26.54 12.94
CA TYR A 743 4.86 27.28 13.89
C TYR A 743 5.34 27.09 15.34
N ASN A 744 5.69 25.86 15.72
CA ASN A 744 6.14 25.55 17.07
C ASN A 744 7.53 26.13 17.35
N SER A 745 8.43 26.07 16.37
CA SER A 745 9.80 26.58 16.49
C SER A 745 9.86 28.10 16.67
N ILE A 746 8.95 28.83 16.02
CA ILE A 746 8.81 30.29 16.18
C ILE A 746 8.01 30.62 17.44
N GLY A 747 6.96 29.85 17.73
CA GLY A 747 6.04 30.12 18.84
C GLY A 747 6.66 29.92 20.22
N VAL A 748 7.54 28.93 20.41
CA VAL A 748 8.17 28.64 21.71
C VAL A 748 9.02 29.81 22.23
N PRO A 749 9.94 30.41 21.44
CA PRO A 749 10.68 31.60 21.88
C PRO A 749 9.77 32.79 22.20
N ILE A 750 8.77 33.07 21.36
CA ILE A 750 7.82 34.18 21.57
C ILE A 750 7.02 33.98 22.87
N ALA A 751 6.61 32.74 23.14
CA ALA A 751 5.93 32.38 24.38
C ALA A 751 6.84 32.50 25.61
N ALA A 752 8.10 32.07 25.50
CA ALA A 752 9.07 32.18 26.60
C ALA A 752 9.36 33.65 26.97
N LEU A 753 9.38 34.55 25.97
CA LEU A 753 9.47 36.00 26.16
C LEU A 753 8.16 36.62 26.69
N GLY A 754 7.11 35.83 26.92
CA GLY A 754 5.84 36.32 27.45
C GLY A 754 5.01 37.16 26.46
N LEU A 755 5.36 37.14 25.16
CA LEU A 755 4.68 37.90 24.12
C LEU A 755 3.50 37.13 23.51
N LEU A 756 3.34 35.84 23.83
CA LEU A 756 2.29 34.98 23.29
C LEU A 756 1.22 34.68 24.34
N ASN A 757 -0.02 35.02 24.04
CA ASN A 757 -1.17 34.62 24.85
C ASN A 757 -1.45 33.10 24.67
N PRO A 758 -1.63 32.31 25.74
CA PRO A 758 -1.99 30.89 25.68
C PRO A 758 -3.20 30.56 24.78
N ILE A 759 -4.19 31.46 24.69
CA ILE A 759 -5.38 31.28 23.84
C ILE A 759 -4.99 31.38 22.36
N LEU A 760 -4.16 32.36 22.00
CA LEU A 760 -3.62 32.50 20.64
C LEU A 760 -2.73 31.32 20.28
N ALA A 761 -1.96 30.79 21.25
CA ALA A 761 -1.18 29.57 21.06
C ALA A 761 -2.06 28.35 20.72
N ALA A 762 -3.17 28.18 21.46
CA ALA A 762 -4.13 27.11 21.19
C ALA A 762 -4.83 27.26 19.83
N ALA A 763 -5.17 28.48 19.43
CA ALA A 763 -5.76 28.76 18.12
C ALA A 763 -4.76 28.50 16.97
N ALA A 764 -3.50 28.93 17.12
CA ALA A 764 -2.44 28.70 16.14
C ALA A 764 -2.21 27.19 15.90
N MET A 765 -2.29 26.38 16.96
CA MET A 765 -2.20 24.92 16.86
C MET A 765 -3.34 24.33 16.01
N ALA A 766 -4.58 24.77 16.22
CA ALA A 766 -5.72 24.31 15.43
C ALA A 766 -5.57 24.68 13.94
N LEU A 767 -5.08 25.89 13.65
CA LEU A 767 -4.79 26.34 12.29
C LEU A 767 -3.65 25.54 11.63
N SER A 768 -2.61 25.18 12.39
CA SER A 768 -1.52 24.33 11.90
C SER A 768 -2.05 22.96 11.46
N SER A 769 -2.86 22.30 12.28
CA SER A 769 -3.50 21.03 11.91
C SER A 769 -4.39 21.17 10.67
N LEU A 770 -5.16 22.25 10.57
CA LEU A 770 -5.99 22.52 9.38
C LEU A 770 -5.14 22.69 8.11
N SER A 771 -4.01 23.41 8.19
CA SER A 771 -3.14 23.65 7.05
C SER A 771 -2.55 22.37 6.46
N VAL A 772 -2.10 21.45 7.31
CA VAL A 772 -1.58 20.12 6.95
C VAL A 772 -2.64 19.29 6.23
N ILE A 773 -3.89 19.38 6.70
CA ILE A 773 -5.00 18.64 6.12
C ILE A 773 -5.39 19.21 4.77
N VAL A 774 -5.55 20.53 4.66
CA VAL A 774 -5.88 21.19 3.40
C VAL A 774 -4.80 20.87 2.36
N ASN A 775 -3.52 20.94 2.72
CA ASN A 775 -2.42 20.60 1.83
C ASN A 775 -2.48 19.12 1.39
N SER A 776 -2.82 18.20 2.30
CA SER A 776 -3.04 16.78 1.95
C SER A 776 -4.24 16.59 1.02
N ALA A 777 -5.32 17.35 1.21
CA ALA A 777 -6.50 17.30 0.34
C ALA A 777 -6.22 17.89 -1.05
N LEU A 778 -5.31 18.86 -1.17
CA LEU A 778 -4.89 19.41 -2.47
C LEU A 778 -4.16 18.39 -3.34
N LEU A 779 -3.54 17.36 -2.75
CA LEU A 779 -2.97 16.22 -3.49
C LEU A 779 -4.03 15.50 -4.34
N LYS A 780 -5.30 15.54 -3.93
CA LYS A 780 -6.43 15.02 -4.72
C LYS A 780 -6.64 15.74 -6.06
N ARG A 781 -6.11 16.96 -6.21
CA ARG A 781 -6.22 17.76 -7.44
C ARG A 781 -4.93 17.73 -8.27
N ALA A 782 -3.87 17.08 -7.80
CA ALA A 782 -2.63 16.97 -8.55
C ALA A 782 -2.88 16.24 -9.87
N THR A 783 -2.57 16.85 -11.01
CA THR A 783 -2.62 16.19 -12.32
C THR A 783 -1.59 15.07 -12.34
N ILE A 784 -2.07 13.84 -12.58
CA ILE A 784 -1.29 12.61 -12.47
C ILE A 784 -0.96 12.00 -13.85
N GLY A 785 -1.76 12.30 -14.89
CA GLY A 785 -1.48 11.90 -16.27
C GLY A 785 -0.87 13.03 -17.11
N SER A 786 -0.23 12.66 -18.22
CA SER A 786 0.10 13.58 -19.31
C SER A 786 -1.18 14.19 -19.89
N ALA A 787 -1.08 15.45 -20.30
CA ALA A 787 -2.06 16.11 -21.15
C ALA A 787 -2.20 15.37 -22.49
#